data_AF-A0AAE1TQZ6-F1
#
_entry.id   AF-A0AAE1TQZ6-F1
#
_cell.length_a   1.000
_cell.length_b   1.000
_cell.length_c   1.000
_cell.angle_alpha   90.00
_cell.angle_beta   90.00
_cell.angle_gamma   90.00
#
_symmetry.space_group_name_H-M   'P 1'
#
loop_
_entity.id
_entity.type
_entity.pdbx_description
1 polymer ?
#
loop_
_entity_poly.entity_id
_entity_poly.type
_entity_poly.pdbx_seq_one_letter_code
_entity_poly.pdbx_strand_id
1 'polypeptide(L)'
;MNLEKSDGCSKDWLQVNGLYTCGKYKLKEVYGEGEVRVEFRSDASVKKKPGFLCFYVRVSGGDTKYDYDNVLHTSLLFYEAQRSGYLPTTQRVTWRHDSATDDAVDADTQQKVDLEGGYYDAGDHVKFGFPIASAATLLTWGAIEYGDAYKDAGEMSEMLEAVKWISDYFLKAHVEPNVLYGQVGKGQLDHGYWGRPEDMTMDRPAYKITANKPGSDLAGETAAALAAAAILFQETDPTYSATCLQHARELYNFGDTYRGKYSDSITDADQFYKGYGTYEDELSWAAAWLYRATGESQYLQKAQQHYANLYPEGTSELSWADKTAAVMVLLFQLSPSADKPTYRNHLEAFCERMIKNTQRTPKGLLFISKWGVLRYAANVAFVCLRAADLGIKTQEYRLFAEQQIHYMLGDGGRSYVVGFGHNPPERPHHRSSSCKDPPASCSWDDYHSSDPNPQILYGALVGGPDENDNYNDVRSDYVSNEVTCDYNAGFQSTVAGLKYHANCGGKPVTTPSPSCSTKYDYDNVLHTSLLFYEAQRSGYLPTTQRVTWRHDSATDDAVDADTQQKVDLEGGYYDAGDHVKFGFPIASAATLLTWGAIEYGDAYKDAGEMSEMLEAVKWISDYFLKAHVEPNVLYGQVGKGQLDHGYWGRPEDMTMDRPAYKITANKPGSDLAGETAAALAAAAILFQETDPTYSATCLQHARELYNFGDTYRGKYSDSITDADQFYKGYGTYEDELSWAAAWLYRATGESQYLQKAQQHYANLYPEGTSELSWADKTAAVMVLLFQLSPSADKPTYRNHLEAFCERMIKNTQRTPKGLLFISKWGVLRYAANVAFVCLRAADLGIKTQEYRLFAEQQIHYMLGDGGRSYVVGFGHNPPERPHHRSSSCKDPPASCSWDDYHSSDPNPQILYGALVGGPDENDNYNDVRSDYVSNEVTCDYNAGFQSTVAGLKYHANCG
;
A
#
# COMPACT_ATOMS: atom_id res chain seq x y z
N MET A 1 -13.92 26.51 7.03
CA MET A 1 -15.37 26.24 6.81
C MET A 1 -16.19 27.31 7.50
N ASN A 2 -17.11 27.96 6.80
CA ASN A 2 -18.12 28.83 7.43
C ASN A 2 -19.38 27.99 7.66
N LEU A 3 -19.75 27.76 8.92
CA LEU A 3 -20.96 27.03 9.30
C LEU A 3 -22.06 28.05 9.68
N GLU A 4 -23.20 28.00 9.00
CA GLU A 4 -24.39 28.76 9.40
C GLU A 4 -25.43 27.83 10.06
N LYS A 5 -26.03 28.33 11.13
CA LYS A 5 -27.05 27.61 11.92
C LYS A 5 -28.36 27.58 11.13
N SER A 6 -28.97 26.40 10.98
CA SER A 6 -30.29 26.29 10.34
C SER A 6 -31.40 26.83 11.27
N ASP A 7 -32.37 27.55 10.70
CA ASP A 7 -33.52 28.08 11.43
C ASP A 7 -34.43 26.94 11.90
N GLY A 8 -34.62 26.80 13.22
CA GLY A 8 -35.62 25.87 13.78
C GLY A 8 -35.34 25.22 15.15
N CYS A 9 -34.14 25.29 15.75
CA CYS A 9 -33.91 24.66 17.07
C CYS A 9 -34.49 25.55 18.20
N SER A 10 -35.74 25.29 18.60
CA SER A 10 -36.36 25.86 19.81
C SER A 10 -35.67 25.30 21.06
N LYS A 11 -35.41 26.19 22.02
CA LYS A 11 -34.83 25.88 23.33
C LYS A 11 -35.62 24.75 23.98
N ASP A 12 -34.99 23.60 24.17
CA ASP A 12 -35.03 22.79 25.40
C ASP A 12 -34.12 21.57 25.19
N TRP A 13 -33.10 21.42 26.05
CA TRP A 13 -32.16 20.30 26.02
C TRP A 13 -32.85 19.06 26.61
N LEU A 14 -32.97 17.98 25.84
CA LEU A 14 -33.45 16.69 26.33
C LEU A 14 -32.25 15.86 26.80
N GLN A 15 -32.18 15.61 28.11
CA GLN A 15 -31.14 14.81 28.73
C GLN A 15 -31.54 13.33 28.71
N VAL A 16 -30.81 12.51 27.95
CA VAL A 16 -30.90 11.04 28.02
C VAL A 16 -29.49 10.51 28.21
N ASN A 17 -29.26 9.75 29.29
CA ASN A 17 -27.97 9.12 29.63
C ASN A 17 -26.74 10.06 29.65
N GLY A 18 -26.89 11.30 30.13
CA GLY A 18 -25.77 12.22 30.35
C GLY A 18 -25.20 12.90 29.10
N LEU A 19 -25.82 12.72 27.93
CA LEU A 19 -25.46 13.40 26.69
C LEU A 19 -26.44 14.55 26.40
N TYR A 20 -25.89 15.69 25.95
CA TYR A 20 -26.63 16.85 25.48
C TYR A 20 -26.61 16.87 23.94
N THR A 21 -27.76 17.00 23.26
CA THR A 21 -27.81 17.09 21.78
C THR A 21 -28.66 18.28 21.29
N CYS A 22 -28.13 19.09 20.34
CA CYS A 22 -28.88 19.67 19.20
C CYS A 22 -27.93 20.36 18.18
N GLY A 23 -28.17 20.12 16.88
CA GLY A 23 -27.94 21.09 15.80
C GLY A 23 -27.79 20.50 14.41
N LYS A 24 -28.71 20.80 13.46
CA LYS A 24 -28.52 20.61 12.01
C LYS A 24 -27.87 21.87 11.40
N TYR A 25 -26.83 21.71 10.59
CA TYR A 25 -26.10 22.81 9.92
C TYR A 25 -26.14 22.61 8.40
N LYS A 26 -26.21 23.70 7.62
CA LYS A 26 -26.12 23.65 6.15
C LYS A 26 -24.75 24.14 5.69
N LEU A 27 -24.16 23.45 4.71
CA LEU A 27 -22.95 23.86 3.98
C LEU A 27 -23.33 24.64 2.72
N LYS A 28 -22.56 25.66 2.36
CA LYS A 28 -22.79 26.46 1.15
C LYS A 28 -21.56 26.42 0.23
N GLU A 29 -21.77 25.80 -0.95
CA GLU A 29 -20.91 25.68 -2.15
C GLU A 29 -19.64 24.81 -2.00
N VAL A 30 -19.36 23.75 -2.77
CA VAL A 30 -19.69 23.32 -4.16
C VAL A 30 -19.96 21.80 -4.16
N TYR A 31 -20.94 21.31 -4.95
CA TYR A 31 -21.47 19.93 -5.05
C TYR A 31 -22.55 19.51 -4.02
N GLY A 32 -23.81 19.84 -4.31
CA GLY A 32 -25.00 19.16 -3.78
C GLY A 32 -25.43 19.50 -2.35
N GLU A 33 -26.74 19.53 -2.08
CA GLU A 33 -27.28 19.67 -0.73
C GLU A 33 -27.15 18.33 0.02
N GLY A 34 -26.42 18.30 1.14
CA GLY A 34 -26.35 17.16 2.07
C GLY A 34 -26.54 17.60 3.53
N GLU A 35 -27.23 16.80 4.34
CA GLU A 35 -27.36 17.01 5.79
C GLU A 35 -26.23 16.28 6.54
N VAL A 36 -25.51 16.97 7.43
CA VAL A 36 -24.49 16.36 8.31
C VAL A 36 -25.08 16.17 9.70
N ARG A 37 -24.95 14.96 10.26
CA ARG A 37 -25.31 14.65 11.66
C ARG A 37 -24.06 14.71 12.53
N VAL A 38 -24.03 15.63 13.50
CA VAL A 38 -22.92 15.79 14.45
C VAL A 38 -23.27 15.10 15.76
N GLU A 39 -22.53 14.06 16.14
CA GLU A 39 -22.62 13.45 17.48
C GLU A 39 -21.49 13.96 18.38
N PHE A 40 -21.83 14.33 19.61
CA PHE A 40 -20.85 14.75 20.63
C PHE A 40 -20.67 13.61 21.63
N ARG A 41 -19.46 13.05 21.76
CA ARG A 41 -19.10 12.13 22.85
C ARG A 41 -18.18 12.84 23.85
N SER A 42 -18.49 12.76 25.14
CA SER A 42 -17.59 13.22 26.20
C SER A 42 -16.65 12.09 26.60
N ASP A 43 -15.35 12.28 26.47
CA ASP A 43 -14.35 11.40 27.04
C ASP A 43 -14.18 11.70 28.54
N ALA A 44 -14.39 10.69 29.38
CA ALA A 44 -14.29 10.79 30.83
C ALA A 44 -12.83 10.78 31.35
N SER A 45 -11.82 10.65 30.49
CA SER A 45 -10.41 10.54 30.86
C SER A 45 -9.67 11.87 31.04
N VAL A 46 -10.25 13.00 30.62
CA VAL A 46 -9.58 14.32 30.70
C VAL A 46 -9.85 15.01 32.03
N LYS A 47 -8.83 15.09 32.90
CA LYS A 47 -8.91 15.82 34.18
C LYS A 47 -9.07 17.33 33.97
N LYS A 48 -10.23 17.83 34.41
CA LYS A 48 -10.66 19.21 34.71
C LYS A 48 -9.56 20.30 34.70
N LYS A 49 -9.60 21.19 33.70
CA LYS A 49 -9.36 22.64 33.85
C LYS A 49 -10.59 23.41 33.36
N PRO A 50 -11.01 24.49 34.04
CA PRO A 50 -12.21 25.24 33.67
C PRO A 50 -11.92 26.18 32.50
N GLY A 51 -12.63 26.02 31.38
CA GLY A 51 -12.70 27.06 30.34
C GLY A 51 -12.73 26.59 28.88
N PHE A 52 -12.35 25.36 28.56
CA PHE A 52 -12.38 24.85 27.18
C PHE A 52 -12.89 23.41 27.15
N LEU A 53 -14.07 23.18 26.56
CA LEU A 53 -14.48 21.85 26.11
C LEU A 53 -13.89 21.66 24.70
N CYS A 54 -12.90 20.79 24.56
CA CYS A 54 -12.53 20.26 23.25
C CYS A 54 -13.58 19.25 22.81
N PHE A 55 -14.15 19.46 21.63
CA PHE A 55 -14.96 18.47 20.94
C PHE A 55 -14.10 17.86 19.85
N TYR A 56 -14.02 16.53 19.79
CA TYR A 56 -13.49 15.85 18.62
C TYR A 56 -14.55 15.86 17.53
N VAL A 57 -14.24 16.50 16.41
CA VAL A 57 -14.96 16.27 15.16
C VAL A 57 -14.10 15.31 14.35
N ARG A 58 -14.52 14.04 14.28
CA ARG A 58 -13.95 13.11 13.30
C ARG A 58 -14.53 13.47 11.95
N VAL A 59 -13.70 13.98 11.06
CA VAL A 59 -14.00 14.04 9.63
C VAL A 59 -13.17 12.94 9.00
N SER A 60 -13.80 11.82 8.63
CA SER A 60 -13.21 10.79 7.78
C SER A 60 -12.96 11.41 6.40
N GLY A 61 -11.72 11.39 5.94
CA GLY A 61 -11.39 11.77 4.58
C GLY A 61 -11.73 10.62 3.64
N GLY A 62 -12.76 10.82 2.80
CA GLY A 62 -13.14 9.93 1.71
C GLY A 62 -14.48 9.24 1.88
N ASP A 63 -15.57 9.93 2.25
CA ASP A 63 -16.86 9.28 2.42
C ASP A 63 -17.42 8.83 1.06
N THR A 64 -17.17 7.57 0.68
CA THR A 64 -18.05 6.83 -0.21
C THR A 64 -19.46 6.87 0.37
N LYS A 65 -20.48 6.93 -0.49
CA LYS A 65 -21.89 7.01 -0.05
C LYS A 65 -22.28 5.92 0.96
N TYR A 66 -21.62 4.77 0.89
CA TYR A 66 -21.79 3.62 1.78
C TYR A 66 -20.45 3.24 2.40
N ASP A 67 -20.50 2.74 3.64
CA ASP A 67 -19.36 2.22 4.39
C ASP A 67 -18.94 0.84 3.85
N TYR A 68 -18.01 0.83 2.89
CA TYR A 68 -17.54 -0.42 2.29
C TYR A 68 -16.76 -1.31 3.26
N ASP A 69 -16.16 -0.75 4.32
CA ASP A 69 -15.43 -1.54 5.33
C ASP A 69 -16.41 -2.44 6.07
N ASN A 70 -17.53 -1.87 6.49
CA ASN A 70 -18.61 -2.62 7.13
C ASN A 70 -19.27 -3.62 6.17
N VAL A 71 -19.38 -3.30 4.87
CA VAL A 71 -19.91 -4.26 3.87
C VAL A 71 -18.97 -5.45 3.71
N LEU A 72 -17.65 -5.24 3.61
CA LEU A 72 -16.67 -6.33 3.53
C LEU A 72 -16.67 -7.18 4.81
N HIS A 73 -16.67 -6.53 5.98
CA HIS A 73 -16.75 -7.17 7.28
C HIS A 73 -17.99 -8.07 7.38
N THR A 74 -19.18 -7.51 7.13
CA THR A 74 -20.43 -8.26 7.25
C THR A 74 -20.54 -9.38 6.20
N SER A 75 -20.04 -9.19 4.98
CA SER A 75 -20.02 -10.27 3.97
C SER A 75 -19.12 -11.45 4.39
N LEU A 76 -18.00 -11.20 5.10
CA LEU A 76 -17.19 -12.28 5.68
C LEU A 76 -17.91 -12.99 6.84
N LEU A 77 -18.71 -12.27 7.63
CA LEU A 77 -19.60 -12.90 8.62
C LEU A 77 -20.65 -13.80 7.95
N PHE A 78 -21.13 -13.48 6.75
CA PHE A 78 -21.99 -14.41 6.01
C PHE A 78 -21.25 -15.71 5.68
N TYR A 79 -20.01 -15.67 5.19
CA TYR A 79 -19.23 -16.89 4.95
C TYR A 79 -19.01 -17.70 6.24
N GLU A 80 -18.75 -17.04 7.37
CA GLU A 80 -18.70 -17.71 8.68
C GLU A 80 -20.04 -18.39 9.05
N ALA A 81 -21.16 -17.74 8.73
CA ALA A 81 -22.49 -18.27 8.93
C ALA A 81 -22.82 -19.45 8.00
N GLN A 82 -22.01 -19.70 6.96
CA GLN A 82 -22.11 -20.86 6.07
C GLN A 82 -21.17 -22.02 6.44
N ARG A 83 -20.23 -21.85 7.37
CA ARG A 83 -19.24 -22.89 7.72
C ARG A 83 -19.92 -24.19 8.18
N SER A 84 -19.56 -25.34 7.61
CA SER A 84 -19.92 -26.70 8.06
C SER A 84 -18.71 -27.32 8.77
N GLY A 85 -18.91 -28.32 9.63
CA GLY A 85 -17.84 -29.00 10.38
C GLY A 85 -17.65 -28.45 11.78
N TYR A 86 -16.43 -28.65 12.34
CA TYR A 86 -16.03 -28.10 13.63
C TYR A 86 -15.66 -26.63 13.49
N LEU A 87 -16.38 -25.73 14.14
CA LEU A 87 -16.13 -24.30 14.08
C LEU A 87 -14.89 -23.93 14.92
N PRO A 88 -14.07 -22.98 14.46
CA PRO A 88 -12.88 -22.59 15.18
C PRO A 88 -13.28 -21.80 16.44
N THR A 89 -12.43 -21.81 17.47
CA THR A 89 -12.68 -21.00 18.68
C THR A 89 -12.67 -19.49 18.42
N THR A 90 -12.18 -19.07 17.26
CA THR A 90 -12.16 -17.68 16.77
C THR A 90 -13.42 -17.29 16.00
N GLN A 91 -14.38 -18.20 15.81
CA GLN A 91 -15.65 -17.94 15.10
C GLN A 91 -16.36 -16.69 15.67
N ARG A 92 -16.67 -15.73 14.80
CA ARG A 92 -17.37 -14.48 15.16
C ARG A 92 -18.89 -14.68 15.15
N VAL A 93 -19.39 -15.53 14.26
CA VAL A 93 -20.81 -15.92 14.20
C VAL A 93 -21.11 -17.02 15.23
N THR A 94 -21.30 -16.61 16.49
CA THR A 94 -21.38 -17.50 17.65
C THR A 94 -22.71 -18.25 17.84
N TRP A 95 -23.77 -17.85 17.12
CA TRP A 95 -25.05 -18.58 17.09
C TRP A 95 -25.00 -19.81 16.17
N ARG A 96 -23.92 -19.99 15.39
CA ARG A 96 -23.63 -21.24 14.69
C ARG A 96 -22.88 -22.20 15.63
N HIS A 97 -23.12 -23.50 15.45
CA HIS A 97 -22.47 -24.57 16.21
C HIS A 97 -21.85 -25.61 15.29
N ASP A 98 -21.00 -26.46 15.88
CA ASP A 98 -20.40 -27.61 15.22
C ASP A 98 -21.49 -28.50 14.63
N SER A 99 -21.38 -28.83 13.35
CA SER A 99 -22.41 -29.60 12.64
C SER A 99 -21.79 -30.40 11.50
N ALA A 100 -22.45 -31.48 11.10
CA ALA A 100 -21.97 -32.37 10.03
C ALA A 100 -20.51 -32.82 10.18
N THR A 101 -20.11 -33.18 11.40
CA THR A 101 -18.71 -33.45 11.78
C THR A 101 -18.23 -34.87 11.47
N ASP A 102 -19.13 -35.82 11.19
CA ASP A 102 -18.79 -37.22 10.87
C ASP A 102 -19.95 -37.97 10.14
N ASP A 103 -20.73 -37.24 9.32
CA ASP A 103 -21.97 -37.77 8.72
C ASP A 103 -21.87 -38.12 7.22
N ALA A 104 -20.75 -37.81 6.58
CA ALA A 104 -20.54 -38.09 5.16
C ALA A 104 -20.30 -39.60 4.91
N VAL A 105 -21.17 -40.20 4.11
CA VAL A 105 -21.09 -41.61 3.70
C VAL A 105 -21.01 -41.71 2.18
N ASP A 106 -19.95 -42.31 1.65
CA ASP A 106 -19.78 -42.54 0.22
C ASP A 106 -21.00 -43.27 -0.37
N ALA A 107 -21.67 -42.63 -1.34
CA ALA A 107 -22.91 -43.13 -1.91
C ALA A 107 -22.75 -44.46 -2.66
N ASP A 108 -21.56 -44.75 -3.21
CA ASP A 108 -21.28 -45.98 -3.96
C ASP A 108 -20.82 -47.11 -3.02
N THR A 109 -19.96 -46.81 -2.04
CA THR A 109 -19.32 -47.84 -1.18
C THR A 109 -19.99 -48.02 0.17
N GLN A 110 -20.84 -47.08 0.59
CA GLN A 110 -21.49 -47.02 1.90
C GLN A 110 -20.48 -46.94 3.07
N GLN A 111 -19.26 -46.47 2.80
CA GLN A 111 -18.23 -46.25 3.81
C GLN A 111 -18.22 -44.80 4.27
N LYS A 112 -17.90 -44.56 5.54
CA LYS A 112 -17.64 -43.20 6.05
C LYS A 112 -16.41 -42.62 5.38
N VAL A 113 -16.48 -41.33 5.07
CA VAL A 113 -15.37 -40.56 4.49
C VAL A 113 -15.20 -39.25 5.24
N ASP A 114 -13.97 -38.84 5.52
CA ASP A 114 -13.71 -37.52 6.13
C ASP A 114 -13.89 -36.44 5.07
N LEU A 115 -15.06 -35.83 5.11
CA LEU A 115 -15.43 -34.66 4.33
C LEU A 115 -15.96 -33.55 5.26
N GLU A 116 -15.44 -33.50 6.49
CA GLU A 116 -15.72 -32.44 7.47
C GLU A 116 -15.13 -31.11 7.02
N GLY A 117 -15.77 -29.99 7.37
CA GLY A 117 -15.38 -28.64 6.93
C GLY A 117 -16.21 -28.09 5.75
N GLY A 118 -15.71 -27.07 5.06
CA GLY A 118 -16.34 -26.47 3.88
C GLY A 118 -17.57 -25.61 4.20
N TYR A 119 -18.27 -25.16 3.16
CA TYR A 119 -19.47 -24.33 3.30
C TYR A 119 -20.75 -25.12 2.99
N TYR A 120 -21.84 -24.78 3.68
CA TYR A 120 -23.18 -25.02 3.18
C TYR A 120 -23.49 -24.04 2.05
N ASP A 121 -24.20 -24.51 1.03
CA ASP A 121 -24.38 -23.77 -0.23
C ASP A 121 -25.22 -22.48 -0.07
N ALA A 122 -26.41 -22.64 0.51
CA ALA A 122 -27.44 -21.61 0.53
C ALA A 122 -28.11 -21.48 1.90
N GLY A 123 -29.45 -21.42 1.90
CA GLY A 123 -30.27 -21.59 3.10
C GLY A 123 -30.37 -23.02 3.61
N ASP A 124 -29.76 -23.98 2.91
CA ASP A 124 -29.76 -25.42 3.16
C ASP A 124 -28.49 -25.92 3.82
N HIS A 125 -28.38 -27.24 3.99
CA HIS A 125 -27.21 -27.88 4.59
C HIS A 125 -26.52 -28.87 3.64
N VAL A 126 -26.82 -28.78 2.35
CA VAL A 126 -26.09 -29.49 1.31
C VAL A 126 -24.79 -28.76 1.02
N LYS A 127 -23.73 -29.52 0.76
CA LYS A 127 -22.44 -29.00 0.31
C LYS A 127 -22.31 -29.23 -1.19
N PHE A 128 -22.85 -28.33 -2.01
CA PHE A 128 -22.75 -28.41 -3.47
C PHE A 128 -21.38 -27.90 -3.94
N GLY A 129 -20.50 -28.81 -4.36
CA GLY A 129 -19.11 -28.48 -4.66
C GLY A 129 -18.94 -27.50 -5.83
N PHE A 130 -19.78 -27.59 -6.86
CA PHE A 130 -19.63 -26.76 -8.06
C PHE A 130 -19.87 -25.26 -7.81
N PRO A 131 -21.03 -24.82 -7.28
CA PRO A 131 -21.25 -23.41 -6.96
C PRO A 131 -20.32 -22.89 -5.87
N ILE A 132 -19.97 -23.70 -4.86
CA ILE A 132 -19.05 -23.30 -3.81
C ILE A 132 -17.63 -23.14 -4.34
N ALA A 133 -17.16 -23.98 -5.28
CA ALA A 133 -15.88 -23.79 -5.96
C ALA A 133 -15.87 -22.48 -6.75
N SER A 134 -16.96 -22.18 -7.47
CA SER A 134 -17.06 -20.89 -8.18
C SER A 134 -17.04 -19.70 -7.22
N ALA A 135 -17.74 -19.79 -6.09
CA ALA A 135 -17.72 -18.76 -5.07
C ALA A 135 -16.31 -18.56 -4.51
N ALA A 136 -15.61 -19.66 -4.19
CA ALA A 136 -14.25 -19.64 -3.70
C ALA A 136 -13.29 -18.99 -4.70
N THR A 137 -13.36 -19.33 -5.99
CA THR A 137 -12.49 -18.72 -7.01
C THR A 137 -12.77 -17.22 -7.15
N LEU A 138 -14.03 -16.78 -7.20
CA LEU A 138 -14.37 -15.35 -7.33
C LEU A 138 -13.99 -14.53 -6.09
N LEU A 139 -14.20 -15.09 -4.90
CA LEU A 139 -13.83 -14.46 -3.63
C LEU A 139 -12.29 -14.30 -3.53
N THR A 140 -11.57 -15.37 -3.86
CA THR A 140 -10.10 -15.39 -3.89
C THR A 140 -9.57 -14.45 -4.97
N TRP A 141 -10.21 -14.39 -6.14
CA TRP A 141 -9.83 -13.45 -7.19
C TRP A 141 -9.95 -12.00 -6.72
N GLY A 142 -11.04 -11.64 -6.04
CA GLY A 142 -11.18 -10.33 -5.41
C GLY A 142 -10.07 -10.03 -4.41
N ALA A 143 -9.69 -11.00 -3.57
CA ALA A 143 -8.60 -10.84 -2.61
C ALA A 143 -7.22 -10.70 -3.26
N ILE A 144 -6.96 -11.39 -4.39
CA ILE A 144 -5.72 -11.26 -5.16
C ILE A 144 -5.61 -9.88 -5.80
N GLU A 145 -6.69 -9.36 -6.38
CA GLU A 145 -6.67 -8.08 -7.10
C GLU A 145 -6.78 -6.87 -6.18
N TYR A 146 -7.49 -7.01 -5.05
CA TYR A 146 -7.88 -5.92 -4.17
C TYR A 146 -7.53 -6.22 -2.70
N GLY A 147 -6.44 -6.96 -2.46
CA GLY A 147 -6.00 -7.34 -1.11
C GLY A 147 -5.84 -6.14 -0.16
N ASP A 148 -5.44 -4.98 -0.69
CA ASP A 148 -5.29 -3.76 0.10
C ASP A 148 -6.63 -3.23 0.63
N ALA A 149 -7.75 -3.42 -0.09
CA ALA A 149 -9.07 -3.07 0.44
C ALA A 149 -9.41 -3.91 1.69
N TYR A 150 -9.00 -5.17 1.73
CA TYR A 150 -9.17 -6.03 2.91
C TYR A 150 -8.20 -5.65 4.03
N LYS A 151 -6.96 -5.29 3.72
CA LYS A 151 -5.99 -4.79 4.73
C LYS A 151 -6.48 -3.48 5.35
N ASP A 152 -6.94 -2.54 4.53
CA ASP A 152 -7.47 -1.25 4.97
C ASP A 152 -8.74 -1.40 5.81
N ALA A 153 -9.59 -2.37 5.49
CA ALA A 153 -10.77 -2.70 6.31
C ALA A 153 -10.42 -3.47 7.61
N GLY A 154 -9.16 -3.90 7.78
CA GLY A 154 -8.75 -4.75 8.89
C GLY A 154 -9.25 -6.19 8.82
N GLU A 155 -9.62 -6.67 7.62
CA GLU A 155 -10.28 -7.96 7.39
C GLU A 155 -9.43 -8.96 6.59
N MET A 156 -8.17 -8.64 6.26
CA MET A 156 -7.31 -9.53 5.46
C MET A 156 -7.10 -10.90 6.10
N SER A 157 -6.95 -10.98 7.43
CA SER A 157 -6.83 -12.27 8.13
C SER A 157 -8.08 -13.13 7.98
N GLU A 158 -9.25 -12.50 8.06
CA GLU A 158 -10.55 -13.18 7.95
C GLU A 158 -10.84 -13.59 6.51
N MET A 159 -10.38 -12.79 5.56
CA MET A 159 -10.41 -13.10 4.13
C MET A 159 -9.54 -14.32 3.80
N LEU A 160 -8.31 -14.39 4.34
CA LEU A 160 -7.45 -15.58 4.23
C LEU A 160 -8.12 -16.79 4.87
N GLU A 161 -8.66 -16.67 6.08
CA GLU A 161 -9.36 -17.77 6.74
C GLU A 161 -10.59 -18.26 5.96
N ALA A 162 -11.36 -17.35 5.34
CA ALA A 162 -12.51 -17.70 4.52
C ALA A 162 -12.11 -18.53 3.27
N VAL A 163 -10.99 -18.19 2.62
CA VAL A 163 -10.48 -18.97 1.47
C VAL A 163 -9.88 -20.29 1.94
N LYS A 164 -9.13 -20.28 3.05
CA LYS A 164 -8.51 -21.48 3.60
C LYS A 164 -9.56 -22.51 4.02
N TRP A 165 -10.65 -22.08 4.67
CA TRP A 165 -11.74 -22.95 5.11
C TRP A 165 -12.29 -23.84 4.00
N ILE A 166 -12.52 -23.25 2.83
CA ILE A 166 -13.06 -23.98 1.69
C ILE A 166 -11.99 -24.75 0.91
N SER A 167 -10.78 -24.21 0.84
CA SER A 167 -9.64 -24.86 0.19
C SER A 167 -9.26 -26.15 0.93
N ASP A 168 -9.25 -26.13 2.27
CA ASP A 168 -9.05 -27.32 3.10
C ASP A 168 -10.09 -28.41 2.82
N TYR A 169 -11.36 -28.03 2.61
CA TYR A 169 -12.39 -28.97 2.21
C TYR A 169 -12.15 -29.55 0.81
N PHE A 170 -11.73 -28.74 -0.17
CA PHE A 170 -11.39 -29.26 -1.50
C PHE A 170 -10.20 -30.22 -1.46
N LEU A 171 -9.20 -29.95 -0.62
CA LEU A 171 -8.07 -30.86 -0.40
C LEU A 171 -8.53 -32.20 0.19
N LYS A 172 -9.46 -32.20 1.14
CA LYS A 172 -10.10 -33.44 1.66
C LYS A 172 -10.94 -34.15 0.59
N ALA A 173 -11.68 -33.39 -0.22
CA ALA A 173 -12.56 -33.94 -1.26
C ALA A 173 -11.78 -34.55 -2.44
N HIS A 174 -10.56 -34.10 -2.71
CA HIS A 174 -9.65 -34.65 -3.71
C HIS A 174 -8.78 -35.76 -3.11
N VAL A 175 -9.36 -36.96 -3.03
CA VAL A 175 -8.76 -38.11 -2.33
C VAL A 175 -7.73 -38.88 -3.17
N GLU A 176 -7.84 -38.81 -4.49
CA GLU A 176 -6.94 -39.45 -5.47
C GLU A 176 -6.92 -38.60 -6.74
N PRO A 177 -5.87 -38.68 -7.59
CA PRO A 177 -5.71 -37.79 -8.75
C PRO A 177 -6.88 -37.71 -9.73
N ASN A 178 -7.74 -38.73 -9.80
CA ASN A 178 -8.92 -38.76 -10.67
C ASN A 178 -10.22 -39.03 -9.88
N VAL A 179 -10.27 -38.62 -8.62
CA VAL A 179 -11.44 -38.77 -7.74
C VAL A 179 -11.67 -37.49 -6.94
N LEU A 180 -12.82 -36.86 -7.16
CA LEU A 180 -13.24 -35.66 -6.44
C LEU A 180 -14.67 -35.83 -5.91
N TYR A 181 -14.85 -35.68 -4.60
CA TYR A 181 -16.18 -35.56 -4.00
C TYR A 181 -16.79 -34.20 -4.33
N GLY A 182 -17.92 -34.21 -5.02
CA GLY A 182 -18.59 -33.01 -5.51
C GLY A 182 -19.82 -32.61 -4.71
N GLN A 183 -20.32 -33.48 -3.82
CA GLN A 183 -21.52 -33.19 -3.05
C GLN A 183 -21.57 -34.00 -1.76
N VAL A 184 -21.99 -33.38 -0.65
CA VAL A 184 -22.36 -34.08 0.60
C VAL A 184 -23.76 -33.64 1.01
N GLY A 185 -24.63 -34.62 1.29
CA GLY A 185 -26.06 -34.43 1.48
C GLY A 185 -26.84 -34.64 0.19
N LYS A 186 -28.04 -35.20 0.30
CA LYS A 186 -28.96 -35.40 -0.83
C LYS A 186 -30.00 -34.30 -0.83
N GLY A 187 -30.12 -33.55 -1.92
CA GLY A 187 -30.89 -32.31 -1.96
C GLY A 187 -32.32 -32.47 -1.47
N GLN A 188 -33.07 -33.45 -1.97
CA GLN A 188 -34.47 -33.67 -1.54
C GLN A 188 -34.60 -34.10 -0.07
N LEU A 189 -33.62 -34.81 0.49
CA LEU A 189 -33.66 -35.23 1.90
C LEU A 189 -33.35 -34.06 2.83
N ASP A 190 -32.30 -33.30 2.48
CA ASP A 190 -31.92 -32.08 3.18
C ASP A 190 -33.04 -31.03 3.11
N HIS A 191 -33.64 -30.86 1.92
CA HIS A 191 -34.71 -29.89 1.72
C HIS A 191 -36.04 -30.29 2.36
N GLY A 192 -36.23 -31.58 2.68
CA GLY A 192 -37.33 -32.06 3.52
C GLY A 192 -37.19 -31.68 5.01
N TYR A 193 -36.03 -31.15 5.41
CA TYR A 193 -35.73 -30.69 6.75
C TYR A 193 -35.67 -29.16 6.84
N TRP A 194 -36.18 -28.62 7.95
CA TRP A 194 -35.99 -27.23 8.34
C TRP A 194 -35.64 -27.19 9.83
N GLY A 195 -34.44 -26.72 10.16
CA GLY A 195 -33.94 -26.68 11.53
C GLY A 195 -32.47 -26.26 11.58
N ARG A 196 -31.82 -26.41 12.73
CA ARG A 196 -30.39 -26.13 12.88
C ARG A 196 -29.54 -27.25 12.28
N PRO A 197 -28.35 -26.98 11.73
CA PRO A 197 -27.53 -28.01 11.11
C PRO A 197 -27.02 -29.08 12.10
N GLU A 198 -26.78 -28.73 13.36
CA GLU A 198 -26.38 -29.65 14.42
C GLU A 198 -27.49 -30.61 14.89
N ASP A 199 -28.74 -30.31 14.51
CA ASP A 199 -29.93 -31.14 14.81
C ASP A 199 -30.28 -32.09 13.64
N MET A 200 -29.49 -32.11 12.56
CA MET A 200 -29.71 -33.02 11.43
C MET A 200 -29.58 -34.49 11.85
N THR A 201 -30.54 -35.32 11.43
CA THR A 201 -30.52 -36.78 11.69
C THR A 201 -30.73 -37.63 10.44
N MET A 202 -30.94 -37.01 9.28
CA MET A 202 -31.10 -37.73 8.01
C MET A 202 -29.76 -38.19 7.47
N ASP A 203 -29.79 -39.19 6.58
CA ASP A 203 -28.58 -39.66 5.89
C ASP A 203 -28.00 -38.56 4.99
N ARG A 204 -26.67 -38.40 5.02
CA ARG A 204 -25.93 -37.40 4.24
C ARG A 204 -24.92 -38.07 3.30
N PRO A 205 -25.40 -38.61 2.17
CA PRO A 205 -24.54 -39.30 1.21
C PRO A 205 -23.54 -38.35 0.56
N ALA A 206 -22.34 -38.84 0.31
CA ALA A 206 -21.26 -38.16 -0.39
C ALA A 206 -21.14 -38.71 -1.82
N TYR A 207 -21.26 -37.83 -2.81
CA TYR A 207 -21.19 -38.17 -4.23
C TYR A 207 -19.89 -37.66 -4.83
N LYS A 208 -19.33 -38.44 -5.76
CA LYS A 208 -18.03 -38.15 -6.38
C LYS A 208 -18.04 -38.34 -7.89
N ILE A 209 -17.17 -37.59 -8.55
CA ILE A 209 -16.79 -37.81 -9.94
C ILE A 209 -15.53 -38.67 -10.00
N THR A 210 -15.41 -39.47 -11.05
CA THR A 210 -14.29 -40.39 -11.30
C THR A 210 -13.97 -40.44 -12.79
N ALA A 211 -12.89 -41.11 -13.20
CA ALA A 211 -12.61 -41.38 -14.62
C ALA A 211 -13.78 -42.01 -15.41
N ASN A 212 -14.61 -42.83 -14.75
CA ASN A 212 -15.78 -43.49 -15.37
C ASN A 212 -17.09 -42.70 -15.20
N LYS A 213 -17.09 -41.72 -14.30
CA LYS A 213 -18.20 -40.80 -14.02
C LYS A 213 -17.62 -39.37 -14.02
N PRO A 214 -17.23 -38.83 -15.19
CA PRO A 214 -16.46 -37.59 -15.29
C PRO A 214 -17.26 -36.34 -14.88
N GLY A 215 -16.54 -35.24 -14.63
CA GLY A 215 -17.11 -33.92 -14.34
C GLY A 215 -16.05 -32.83 -14.52
N SER A 216 -15.80 -32.46 -15.77
CA SER A 216 -14.79 -31.48 -16.19
C SER A 216 -15.08 -30.08 -15.66
N ASP A 217 -16.35 -29.71 -15.59
CA ASP A 217 -16.85 -28.48 -14.99
C ASP A 217 -16.48 -28.41 -13.51
N LEU A 218 -16.91 -29.38 -12.70
CA LEU A 218 -16.59 -29.43 -11.27
C LEU A 218 -15.08 -29.53 -10.99
N ALA A 219 -14.38 -30.41 -11.70
CA ALA A 219 -12.94 -30.59 -11.53
C ALA A 219 -12.16 -29.33 -11.95
N GLY A 220 -12.57 -28.70 -13.06
CA GLY A 220 -11.99 -27.45 -13.56
C GLY A 220 -12.18 -26.30 -12.57
N GLU A 221 -13.40 -26.07 -12.10
CA GLU A 221 -13.65 -24.98 -11.14
C GLU A 221 -12.92 -25.19 -9.81
N THR A 222 -12.85 -26.43 -9.32
CA THR A 222 -12.09 -26.74 -8.08
C THR A 222 -10.58 -26.54 -8.30
N ALA A 223 -10.06 -26.89 -9.49
CA ALA A 223 -8.69 -26.59 -9.86
C ALA A 223 -8.41 -25.09 -9.94
N ALA A 224 -9.35 -24.30 -10.49
CA ALA A 224 -9.26 -22.85 -10.53
C ALA A 224 -9.21 -22.24 -9.12
N ALA A 225 -10.08 -22.69 -8.22
CA ALA A 225 -10.14 -22.25 -6.83
C ALA A 225 -8.81 -22.52 -6.10
N LEU A 226 -8.26 -23.73 -6.23
CA LEU A 226 -7.00 -24.10 -5.58
C LEU A 226 -5.78 -23.42 -6.23
N ALA A 227 -5.79 -23.16 -7.54
CA ALA A 227 -4.75 -22.38 -8.20
C ALA A 227 -4.78 -20.91 -7.75
N ALA A 228 -5.97 -20.32 -7.59
CA ALA A 228 -6.12 -18.98 -7.03
C ALA A 228 -5.67 -18.94 -5.56
N ALA A 229 -6.06 -19.93 -4.75
CA ALA A 229 -5.61 -20.03 -3.36
C ALA A 229 -4.08 -20.14 -3.28
N ALA A 230 -3.45 -20.94 -4.15
CA ALA A 230 -2.00 -21.04 -4.21
C ALA A 230 -1.32 -19.67 -4.43
N ILE A 231 -1.88 -18.81 -5.29
CA ILE A 231 -1.39 -17.44 -5.47
C ILE A 231 -1.57 -16.63 -4.19
N LEU A 232 -2.77 -16.64 -3.60
CA LEU A 232 -3.09 -15.83 -2.42
C LEU A 232 -2.20 -16.18 -1.22
N PHE A 233 -1.91 -17.46 -1.01
CA PHE A 233 -1.08 -17.95 0.11
C PHE A 233 0.42 -18.00 -0.20
N GLN A 234 0.86 -17.61 -1.39
CA GLN A 234 2.26 -17.79 -1.81
C GLN A 234 3.26 -17.12 -0.86
N GLU A 235 2.93 -15.95 -0.33
CA GLU A 235 3.80 -15.19 0.57
C GLU A 235 3.60 -15.58 2.04
N THR A 236 2.35 -15.82 2.46
CA THR A 236 2.00 -16.04 3.87
C THR A 236 2.16 -17.49 4.32
N ASP A 237 1.91 -18.45 3.43
CA ASP A 237 2.11 -19.89 3.67
C ASP A 237 2.55 -20.61 2.38
N PRO A 238 3.84 -20.54 2.02
CA PRO A 238 4.37 -21.15 0.81
C PRO A 238 4.18 -22.68 0.77
N THR A 239 4.11 -23.34 1.93
CA THR A 239 3.90 -24.79 2.01
C THR A 239 2.48 -25.14 1.61
N TYR A 240 1.51 -24.44 2.19
CA TYR A 240 0.10 -24.60 1.84
C TYR A 240 -0.17 -24.20 0.39
N SER A 241 0.46 -23.13 -0.09
CA SER A 241 0.42 -22.71 -1.49
C SER A 241 0.87 -23.83 -2.44
N ALA A 242 2.00 -24.49 -2.14
CA ALA A 242 2.49 -25.61 -2.93
C ALA A 242 1.53 -26.82 -2.91
N THR A 243 0.91 -27.12 -1.76
CA THR A 243 -0.11 -28.17 -1.63
C THR A 243 -1.35 -27.86 -2.49
N CYS A 244 -1.87 -26.64 -2.40
CA CYS A 244 -3.00 -26.20 -3.23
C CYS A 244 -2.67 -26.31 -4.72
N LEU A 245 -1.48 -25.86 -5.12
CA LEU A 245 -1.04 -25.91 -6.51
C LEU A 245 -0.89 -27.33 -7.04
N GLN A 246 -0.41 -28.27 -6.22
CA GLN A 246 -0.32 -29.67 -6.59
C GLN A 246 -1.72 -30.23 -6.92
N HIS A 247 -2.68 -30.07 -6.00
CA HIS A 247 -4.04 -30.55 -6.18
C HIS A 247 -4.73 -29.87 -7.38
N ALA A 248 -4.49 -28.58 -7.60
CA ALA A 248 -5.01 -27.85 -8.75
C ALA A 248 -4.54 -28.46 -10.08
N ARG A 249 -3.26 -28.85 -10.20
CA ARG A 249 -2.72 -29.48 -11.40
C ARG A 249 -3.32 -30.85 -11.66
N GLU A 250 -3.46 -31.66 -10.61
CA GLU A 250 -4.03 -33.01 -10.68
C GLU A 250 -5.51 -32.95 -11.10
N LEU A 251 -6.30 -32.09 -10.46
CA LEU A 251 -7.73 -31.90 -10.77
C LEU A 251 -7.95 -31.34 -12.18
N TYR A 252 -7.12 -30.40 -12.62
CA TYR A 252 -7.19 -29.90 -14.00
C TYR A 252 -6.88 -31.02 -14.99
N ASN A 253 -5.83 -31.81 -14.75
CA ASN A 253 -5.49 -32.93 -15.62
C ASN A 253 -6.62 -33.99 -15.65
N PHE A 254 -7.26 -34.26 -14.51
CA PHE A 254 -8.42 -35.13 -14.43
C PHE A 254 -9.58 -34.61 -15.28
N GLY A 255 -9.99 -33.35 -15.08
CA GLY A 255 -11.07 -32.73 -15.83
C GLY A 255 -10.80 -32.61 -17.33
N ASP A 256 -9.55 -32.33 -17.72
CA ASP A 256 -9.13 -32.20 -19.12
C ASP A 256 -8.93 -33.56 -19.82
N THR A 257 -8.67 -34.63 -19.07
CA THR A 257 -8.51 -35.99 -19.63
C THR A 257 -9.85 -36.72 -19.75
N TYR A 258 -10.69 -36.65 -18.72
CA TYR A 258 -11.96 -37.38 -18.62
C TYR A 258 -13.12 -36.41 -18.75
N ARG A 259 -13.60 -36.24 -19.99
CA ARG A 259 -14.58 -35.21 -20.33
C ARG A 259 -16.02 -35.60 -19.99
N GLY A 260 -16.72 -34.71 -19.31
CA GLY A 260 -18.16 -34.84 -19.06
C GLY A 260 -18.66 -33.77 -18.10
N LYS A 261 -19.98 -33.65 -17.99
CA LYS A 261 -20.62 -32.74 -17.04
C LYS A 261 -20.77 -33.44 -15.71
N TYR A 262 -20.45 -32.77 -14.61
CA TYR A 262 -20.50 -33.41 -13.30
C TYR A 262 -21.91 -33.83 -12.92
N SER A 263 -22.95 -33.09 -13.36
CA SER A 263 -24.35 -33.41 -13.05
C SER A 263 -24.86 -34.66 -13.75
N ASP A 264 -24.20 -35.12 -14.82
CA ASP A 264 -24.50 -36.43 -15.44
C ASP A 264 -23.97 -37.59 -14.57
N SER A 265 -22.96 -37.30 -13.75
CA SER A 265 -22.30 -38.24 -12.85
C SER A 265 -22.88 -38.22 -11.43
N ILE A 266 -23.07 -37.01 -10.89
CA ILE A 266 -23.73 -36.71 -9.62
C ILE A 266 -25.15 -36.24 -9.97
N THR A 267 -26.01 -37.18 -10.30
CA THR A 267 -27.37 -36.91 -10.81
C THR A 267 -28.31 -36.25 -9.82
N ASP A 268 -27.99 -36.28 -8.52
CA ASP A 268 -28.75 -35.52 -7.52
C ASP A 268 -28.63 -34.01 -7.77
N ALA A 269 -27.47 -33.53 -8.22
CA ALA A 269 -27.23 -32.13 -8.53
C ALA A 269 -28.00 -31.61 -9.75
N ASP A 270 -28.48 -32.50 -10.65
CA ASP A 270 -29.16 -32.10 -11.90
C ASP A 270 -30.44 -31.27 -11.66
N GLN A 271 -31.06 -31.41 -10.49
CA GLN A 271 -32.26 -30.65 -10.11
C GLN A 271 -31.96 -29.31 -9.42
N PHE A 272 -30.70 -29.04 -9.09
CA PHE A 272 -30.26 -27.88 -8.31
C PHE A 272 -29.23 -27.06 -9.09
N TYR A 273 -28.05 -27.64 -9.32
CA TYR A 273 -26.91 -27.03 -10.00
C TYR A 273 -26.52 -27.84 -11.24
N LYS A 274 -27.45 -27.92 -12.19
CA LYS A 274 -27.21 -28.62 -13.46
C LYS A 274 -26.04 -28.00 -14.22
N GLY A 275 -25.16 -28.83 -14.79
CA GLY A 275 -24.16 -28.38 -15.75
C GLY A 275 -24.82 -27.90 -17.04
N TYR A 276 -25.09 -26.59 -17.14
CA TYR A 276 -25.62 -25.96 -18.35
C TYR A 276 -24.51 -25.80 -19.41
N GLY A 277 -24.89 -25.74 -20.68
CA GLY A 277 -23.93 -25.42 -21.74
C GLY A 277 -22.81 -26.45 -21.93
N THR A 278 -21.57 -25.96 -22.00
CA THR A 278 -20.34 -26.73 -22.22
C THR A 278 -19.49 -26.70 -20.94
N TYR A 279 -18.53 -27.62 -20.76
CA TYR A 279 -17.53 -27.54 -19.69
C TYR A 279 -16.23 -26.85 -20.15
N GLU A 280 -16.22 -26.38 -21.41
CA GLU A 280 -15.03 -25.79 -22.03
C GLU A 280 -14.65 -24.47 -21.36
N ASP A 281 -15.60 -23.71 -20.81
CA ASP A 281 -15.32 -22.48 -20.09
C ASP A 281 -14.68 -22.76 -18.73
N GLU A 282 -15.10 -23.77 -17.96
CA GLU A 282 -14.37 -24.20 -16.76
C GLU A 282 -12.96 -24.71 -17.07
N LEU A 283 -12.78 -25.48 -18.15
CA LEU A 283 -11.44 -25.93 -18.55
C LEU A 283 -10.56 -24.76 -19.01
N SER A 284 -11.12 -23.79 -19.71
CA SER A 284 -10.39 -22.57 -20.10
C SER A 284 -10.02 -21.73 -18.87
N TRP A 285 -10.97 -21.58 -17.95
CA TRP A 285 -10.84 -20.86 -16.68
C TRP A 285 -9.75 -21.45 -15.77
N ALA A 286 -9.81 -22.75 -15.53
CA ALA A 286 -8.84 -23.47 -14.72
C ALA A 286 -7.43 -23.40 -15.32
N ALA A 287 -7.32 -23.56 -16.64
CA ALA A 287 -6.05 -23.43 -17.33
C ALA A 287 -5.49 -22.00 -17.25
N ALA A 288 -6.34 -20.97 -17.34
CA ALA A 288 -5.89 -19.58 -17.18
C ALA A 288 -5.36 -19.30 -15.75
N TRP A 289 -6.03 -19.83 -14.73
CA TRP A 289 -5.55 -19.72 -13.34
C TRP A 289 -4.27 -20.49 -13.08
N LEU A 290 -4.15 -21.72 -13.60
CA LEU A 290 -2.92 -22.49 -13.51
C LEU A 290 -1.78 -21.80 -14.24
N TYR A 291 -2.02 -21.20 -15.41
CA TYR A 291 -1.00 -20.38 -16.06
C TYR A 291 -0.58 -19.20 -15.17
N ARG A 292 -1.55 -18.47 -14.60
CA ARG A 292 -1.26 -17.36 -13.69
C ARG A 292 -0.45 -17.78 -12.46
N ALA A 293 -0.73 -18.95 -11.90
CA ALA A 293 -0.05 -19.48 -10.71
C ALA A 293 1.34 -20.07 -11.00
N THR A 294 1.62 -20.48 -12.24
CA THR A 294 2.81 -21.30 -12.57
C THR A 294 3.73 -20.70 -13.61
N GLY A 295 3.22 -19.82 -14.48
CA GLY A 295 3.92 -19.35 -15.67
C GLY A 295 4.12 -20.41 -16.77
N GLU A 296 3.59 -21.63 -16.61
CA GLU A 296 3.81 -22.72 -17.57
C GLU A 296 2.95 -22.55 -18.81
N SER A 297 3.61 -22.30 -19.95
CA SER A 297 2.96 -21.96 -21.23
C SER A 297 1.97 -23.01 -21.74
N GLN A 298 2.08 -24.26 -21.31
CA GLN A 298 1.11 -25.32 -21.64
C GLN A 298 -0.31 -24.98 -21.18
N TYR A 299 -0.46 -24.37 -20.00
CA TYR A 299 -1.77 -24.00 -19.49
C TYR A 299 -2.36 -22.81 -20.23
N LEU A 300 -1.54 -21.83 -20.64
CA LEU A 300 -2.03 -20.75 -21.49
C LEU A 300 -2.53 -21.28 -22.84
N GLN A 301 -1.77 -22.18 -23.47
CA GLN A 301 -2.18 -22.82 -24.73
C GLN A 301 -3.50 -23.57 -24.58
N LYS A 302 -3.66 -24.31 -23.48
CA LYS A 302 -4.91 -24.99 -23.16
C LYS A 302 -6.07 -24.02 -22.94
N ALA A 303 -5.84 -22.95 -22.18
CA ALA A 303 -6.85 -21.91 -21.96
C ALA A 303 -7.36 -21.35 -23.29
N GLN A 304 -6.44 -21.01 -24.21
CA GLN A 304 -6.76 -20.52 -25.54
C GLN A 304 -7.46 -21.57 -26.42
N GLN A 305 -7.06 -22.84 -26.33
CA GLN A 305 -7.69 -23.95 -27.06
C GLN A 305 -9.16 -24.15 -26.64
N HIS A 306 -9.43 -24.19 -25.34
CA HIS A 306 -10.79 -24.33 -24.84
C HIS A 306 -11.63 -23.09 -25.15
N TYR A 307 -11.05 -21.89 -25.02
CA TYR A 307 -11.72 -20.65 -25.36
C TYR A 307 -12.19 -20.60 -26.83
N ALA A 308 -11.43 -21.20 -27.75
CA ALA A 308 -11.81 -21.28 -29.16
C ALA A 308 -13.08 -22.11 -29.42
N ASN A 309 -13.51 -22.93 -28.46
CA ASN A 309 -14.76 -23.70 -28.51
C ASN A 309 -15.95 -22.96 -27.87
N LEU A 310 -15.75 -21.76 -27.35
CA LEU A 310 -16.79 -20.94 -26.72
C LEU A 310 -17.44 -19.99 -27.73
N TYR A 311 -18.60 -19.46 -27.35
CA TYR A 311 -19.28 -18.37 -28.08
C TYR A 311 -19.25 -17.06 -27.28
N PRO A 312 -18.09 -16.39 -27.19
CA PRO A 312 -17.90 -15.20 -26.35
C PRO A 312 -18.82 -14.05 -26.74
N GLU A 313 -19.21 -13.93 -28.01
CA GLU A 313 -20.12 -12.89 -28.46
C GLU A 313 -21.55 -13.09 -27.96
N GLY A 314 -21.93 -14.30 -27.52
CA GLY A 314 -23.25 -14.63 -27.02
C GLY A 314 -23.42 -14.61 -25.50
N THR A 315 -22.33 -14.59 -24.73
CA THR A 315 -22.44 -14.65 -23.25
C THR A 315 -23.03 -13.36 -22.68
N SER A 316 -23.85 -13.48 -21.63
CA SER A 316 -24.54 -12.36 -20.99
C SER A 316 -24.46 -12.41 -19.47
N GLU A 317 -23.59 -13.26 -18.93
CA GLU A 317 -23.43 -13.45 -17.50
C GLU A 317 -21.99 -13.80 -17.12
N LEU A 318 -21.71 -13.64 -15.83
CA LEU A 318 -20.72 -14.43 -15.10
C LEU A 318 -21.50 -15.08 -13.96
N SER A 319 -21.43 -16.40 -13.83
CA SER A 319 -22.18 -17.15 -12.82
C SER A 319 -21.38 -18.35 -12.34
N TRP A 320 -21.98 -19.17 -11.47
CA TRP A 320 -21.40 -20.45 -11.08
C TRP A 320 -21.27 -21.44 -12.26
N ALA A 321 -22.05 -21.24 -13.34
CA ALA A 321 -22.16 -22.15 -14.48
C ALA A 321 -21.52 -21.65 -15.78
N ASP A 322 -21.32 -20.33 -15.95
CA ASP A 322 -20.68 -19.76 -17.14
C ASP A 322 -19.53 -18.83 -16.72
N LYS A 323 -18.31 -19.21 -17.10
CA LYS A 323 -17.06 -18.47 -16.82
C LYS A 323 -16.56 -17.68 -18.02
N THR A 324 -17.25 -17.73 -19.17
CA THR A 324 -16.78 -17.17 -20.43
C THR A 324 -16.34 -15.71 -20.30
N ALA A 325 -17.14 -14.88 -19.62
CA ALA A 325 -16.82 -13.47 -19.39
C ALA A 325 -15.57 -13.28 -18.50
N ALA A 326 -15.38 -14.10 -17.48
CA ALA A 326 -14.19 -14.08 -16.62
C ALA A 326 -12.94 -14.59 -17.36
N VAL A 327 -13.08 -15.59 -18.23
CA VAL A 327 -12.00 -16.07 -19.09
C VAL A 327 -11.54 -14.99 -20.07
N MET A 328 -12.45 -14.17 -20.61
CA MET A 328 -12.06 -13.01 -21.44
C MET A 328 -11.12 -12.06 -20.68
N VAL A 329 -11.44 -11.79 -19.40
CA VAL A 329 -10.61 -10.94 -18.53
C VAL A 329 -9.22 -11.56 -18.35
N LEU A 330 -9.15 -12.84 -17.94
CA LEU A 330 -7.86 -13.49 -17.70
C LEU A 330 -7.03 -13.64 -18.98
N LEU A 331 -7.62 -14.02 -20.11
CA LEU A 331 -6.88 -14.14 -21.37
C LEU A 331 -6.42 -12.77 -21.89
N PHE A 332 -7.23 -11.72 -21.72
CA PHE A 332 -6.77 -10.36 -22.05
C PHE A 332 -5.57 -9.93 -21.18
N GLN A 333 -5.62 -10.28 -19.90
CA GLN A 333 -4.53 -10.00 -18.94
C GLN A 333 -3.25 -10.79 -19.27
N LEU A 334 -3.39 -12.10 -19.51
CA LEU A 334 -2.29 -13.07 -19.49
C LEU A 334 -1.69 -13.41 -20.87
N SER A 335 -2.44 -13.21 -21.96
CA SER A 335 -1.96 -13.59 -23.30
C SER A 335 -0.87 -12.65 -23.86
N PRO A 336 -0.02 -13.11 -24.78
CA PRO A 336 0.92 -12.25 -25.52
C PRO A 336 0.22 -11.12 -26.27
N SER A 337 0.95 -10.02 -26.51
CA SER A 337 0.41 -8.81 -27.15
C SER A 337 -0.28 -9.04 -28.50
N ALA A 338 0.07 -10.10 -29.23
CA ALA A 338 -0.54 -10.45 -30.51
C ALA A 338 -2.00 -10.94 -30.36
N ASP A 339 -2.32 -11.62 -29.25
CA ASP A 339 -3.64 -12.23 -29.04
C ASP A 339 -4.58 -11.32 -28.21
N LYS A 340 -4.00 -10.41 -27.40
CA LYS A 340 -4.74 -9.48 -26.54
C LYS A 340 -5.88 -8.71 -27.25
N PRO A 341 -5.74 -8.23 -28.51
CA PRO A 341 -6.82 -7.50 -29.17
C PRO A 341 -8.13 -8.29 -29.29
N THR A 342 -8.07 -9.61 -29.51
CA THR A 342 -9.26 -10.47 -29.62
C THR A 342 -10.04 -10.49 -28.31
N TYR A 343 -9.35 -10.81 -27.21
CA TYR A 343 -9.98 -10.88 -25.88
C TYR A 343 -10.44 -9.51 -25.39
N ARG A 344 -9.67 -8.45 -25.68
CA ARG A 344 -10.06 -7.06 -25.41
C ARG A 344 -11.38 -6.72 -26.10
N ASN A 345 -11.52 -7.06 -27.38
CA ASN A 345 -12.72 -6.76 -28.15
C ASN A 345 -13.93 -7.54 -27.64
N HIS A 346 -13.77 -8.81 -27.29
CA HIS A 346 -14.84 -9.61 -26.69
C HIS A 346 -15.28 -9.06 -25.32
N LEU A 347 -14.32 -8.71 -24.46
CA LEU A 347 -14.57 -8.14 -23.13
C LEU A 347 -15.25 -6.77 -23.22
N GLU A 348 -14.77 -5.90 -24.12
CA GLU A 348 -15.39 -4.61 -24.36
C GLU A 348 -16.83 -4.78 -24.89
N ALA A 349 -17.04 -5.65 -25.88
CA ALA A 349 -18.36 -5.92 -26.43
C ALA A 349 -19.34 -6.50 -25.38
N PHE A 350 -18.86 -7.38 -24.50
CA PHE A 350 -19.63 -7.90 -23.37
C PHE A 350 -20.10 -6.75 -22.47
N CYS A 351 -19.17 -5.96 -21.93
CA CYS A 351 -19.54 -4.88 -21.00
C CYS A 351 -20.43 -3.82 -21.65
N GLU A 352 -20.17 -3.45 -22.92
CA GLU A 352 -21.04 -2.52 -23.65
C GLU A 352 -22.47 -3.05 -23.79
N ARG A 353 -22.62 -4.32 -24.17
CA ARG A 353 -23.94 -4.97 -24.25
C ARG A 353 -24.64 -4.95 -22.90
N MET A 354 -23.93 -5.33 -21.83
CA MET A 354 -24.52 -5.38 -20.49
C MET A 354 -24.94 -3.99 -19.99
N ILE A 355 -24.13 -2.97 -20.26
CA ILE A 355 -24.41 -1.61 -19.79
C ILE A 355 -25.54 -0.95 -20.58
N LYS A 356 -25.57 -1.14 -21.92
CA LYS A 356 -26.40 -0.35 -22.85
C LYS A 356 -27.61 -1.07 -23.41
N ASN A 357 -27.57 -2.39 -23.50
CA ASN A 357 -28.58 -3.17 -24.24
C ASN A 357 -29.36 -4.15 -23.37
N THR A 358 -28.80 -4.59 -22.23
CA THR A 358 -29.49 -5.47 -21.30
C THR A 358 -30.56 -4.72 -20.52
N GLN A 359 -31.67 -5.41 -20.23
CA GLN A 359 -32.81 -4.88 -19.49
C GLN A 359 -32.36 -4.34 -18.12
N ARG A 360 -32.98 -3.24 -17.70
CA ARG A 360 -32.86 -2.69 -16.35
C ARG A 360 -34.22 -2.55 -15.70
N THR A 361 -34.25 -2.63 -14.39
CA THR A 361 -35.42 -2.20 -13.61
C THR A 361 -35.60 -0.68 -13.74
N PRO A 362 -36.80 -0.12 -13.44
CA PRO A 362 -37.04 1.32 -13.44
C PRO A 362 -36.02 2.16 -12.64
N LYS A 363 -35.45 1.62 -11.56
CA LYS A 363 -34.43 2.28 -10.73
C LYS A 363 -32.98 1.95 -11.13
N GLY A 364 -32.77 1.21 -12.22
CA GLY A 364 -31.47 1.10 -12.88
C GLY A 364 -30.63 -0.15 -12.53
N LEU A 365 -31.19 -1.11 -11.78
CA LEU A 365 -30.56 -2.42 -11.56
C LEU A 365 -30.55 -3.22 -12.87
N LEU A 366 -29.43 -3.84 -13.21
CA LEU A 366 -29.33 -4.79 -14.32
C LEU A 366 -30.19 -6.03 -14.05
N PHE A 367 -31.08 -6.37 -14.99
CA PHE A 367 -32.01 -7.49 -14.86
C PHE A 367 -31.74 -8.55 -15.94
N ILE A 368 -31.03 -9.62 -15.57
CA ILE A 368 -30.68 -10.74 -16.47
C ILE A 368 -31.65 -11.92 -16.27
N SER A 369 -31.89 -12.27 -15.02
CA SER A 369 -32.71 -13.39 -14.61
C SER A 369 -33.48 -13.00 -13.35
N LYS A 370 -34.67 -13.58 -13.18
CA LYS A 370 -35.44 -13.47 -11.94
C LYS A 370 -34.77 -14.19 -10.76
N TRP A 371 -33.89 -15.15 -11.03
CA TRP A 371 -33.17 -15.91 -10.00
C TRP A 371 -31.85 -15.23 -9.66
N GLY A 372 -31.71 -14.76 -8.42
CA GLY A 372 -30.47 -14.09 -7.98
C GLY A 372 -30.12 -12.87 -8.81
N VAL A 373 -31.09 -11.97 -9.03
CA VAL A 373 -30.89 -10.79 -9.88
C VAL A 373 -29.71 -9.94 -9.40
N LEU A 374 -29.53 -9.79 -8.09
CA LEU A 374 -28.43 -9.02 -7.52
C LEU A 374 -27.08 -9.71 -7.72
N ARG A 375 -27.02 -11.04 -7.60
CA ARG A 375 -25.81 -11.83 -7.91
C ARG A 375 -25.36 -11.60 -9.35
N TYR A 376 -26.28 -11.68 -10.30
CA TYR A 376 -25.95 -11.46 -11.71
C TYR A 376 -25.47 -10.03 -11.97
N ALA A 377 -26.14 -9.03 -11.40
CA ALA A 377 -25.70 -7.64 -11.49
C ALA A 377 -24.32 -7.42 -10.85
N ALA A 378 -24.04 -8.02 -9.70
CA ALA A 378 -22.76 -7.93 -9.00
C ALA A 378 -21.64 -8.60 -9.79
N ASN A 379 -21.88 -9.78 -10.35
CA ASN A 379 -20.88 -10.51 -11.13
C ASN A 379 -20.54 -9.77 -12.43
N VAL A 380 -21.54 -9.19 -13.11
CA VAL A 380 -21.29 -8.36 -14.31
C VAL A 380 -20.58 -7.06 -13.93
N ALA A 381 -20.96 -6.44 -12.81
CA ALA A 381 -20.24 -5.29 -12.26
C ALA A 381 -18.76 -5.64 -11.98
N PHE A 382 -18.49 -6.81 -11.41
CA PHE A 382 -17.13 -7.30 -11.19
C PHE A 382 -16.34 -7.44 -12.50
N VAL A 383 -16.91 -8.11 -13.52
CA VAL A 383 -16.25 -8.27 -14.83
C VAL A 383 -15.93 -6.92 -15.46
N CYS A 384 -16.88 -5.97 -15.42
CA CYS A 384 -16.65 -4.66 -16.00
C CYS A 384 -15.72 -3.81 -15.16
N LEU A 385 -15.71 -3.95 -13.84
CA LEU A 385 -14.71 -3.33 -12.97
C LEU A 385 -13.30 -3.87 -13.28
N ARG A 386 -13.16 -5.19 -13.48
CA ARG A 386 -11.91 -5.79 -13.97
C ARG A 386 -11.54 -5.28 -15.36
N ALA A 387 -12.48 -5.17 -16.29
CA ALA A 387 -12.23 -4.56 -17.60
C ALA A 387 -11.77 -3.09 -17.47
N ALA A 388 -12.33 -2.35 -16.51
CA ALA A 388 -11.94 -0.99 -16.17
C ALA A 388 -10.49 -0.95 -15.70
N ASP A 389 -10.12 -1.83 -14.76
CA ASP A 389 -8.74 -2.04 -14.30
C ASP A 389 -7.84 -2.56 -15.40
N LEU A 390 -8.44 -3.08 -16.47
CA LEU A 390 -7.78 -3.47 -17.68
C LEU A 390 -7.71 -2.32 -18.73
N GLY A 391 -7.97 -1.07 -18.33
CA GLY A 391 -7.85 0.12 -19.19
C GLY A 391 -8.93 0.22 -20.27
N ILE A 392 -9.98 -0.59 -20.18
CA ILE A 392 -11.11 -0.54 -21.08
C ILE A 392 -12.17 0.36 -20.44
N LYS A 393 -12.39 1.54 -21.04
CA LYS A 393 -13.48 2.46 -20.67
C LYS A 393 -13.61 2.71 -19.17
N THR A 394 -12.47 2.93 -18.53
CA THR A 394 -12.31 2.82 -17.09
C THR A 394 -13.32 3.62 -16.26
N GLN A 395 -13.60 4.88 -16.63
CA GLN A 395 -14.58 5.71 -15.92
C GLN A 395 -16.02 5.18 -16.07
N GLU A 396 -16.41 4.76 -17.27
CA GLU A 396 -17.76 4.27 -17.57
C GLU A 396 -18.05 2.96 -16.82
N TYR A 397 -17.10 2.03 -16.85
CA TYR A 397 -17.27 0.72 -16.25
C TYR A 397 -17.21 0.74 -14.73
N ARG A 398 -16.38 1.63 -14.14
CA ARG A 398 -16.39 1.87 -12.68
C ARG A 398 -17.68 2.47 -12.19
N LEU A 399 -18.17 3.50 -12.89
CA LEU A 399 -19.44 4.13 -12.55
C LEU A 399 -20.57 3.10 -12.62
N PHE A 400 -20.57 2.25 -13.64
CA PHE A 400 -21.53 1.16 -13.73
C PHE A 400 -21.44 0.20 -12.52
N ALA A 401 -20.23 -0.25 -12.16
CA ALA A 401 -20.03 -1.14 -11.02
C ALA A 401 -20.50 -0.49 -9.71
N GLU A 402 -20.16 0.78 -9.49
CA GLU A 402 -20.61 1.57 -8.34
C GLU A 402 -22.14 1.65 -8.29
N GLN A 403 -22.80 1.96 -9.41
CA GLN A 403 -24.26 2.03 -9.47
C GLN A 403 -24.94 0.70 -9.12
N GLN A 404 -24.39 -0.43 -9.57
CA GLN A 404 -24.97 -1.74 -9.25
C GLN A 404 -24.80 -2.08 -7.76
N ILE A 405 -23.61 -1.83 -7.18
CA ILE A 405 -23.37 -2.05 -5.75
C ILE A 405 -24.21 -1.08 -4.90
N HIS A 406 -24.27 0.20 -5.24
CA HIS A 406 -25.07 1.18 -4.51
C HIS A 406 -26.56 0.85 -4.54
N TYR A 407 -27.07 0.29 -5.64
CA TYR A 407 -28.43 -0.23 -5.67
C TYR A 407 -28.65 -1.29 -4.58
N MET A 408 -27.74 -2.25 -4.46
CA MET A 408 -27.78 -3.32 -3.45
C MET A 408 -27.70 -2.77 -2.02
N LEU A 409 -26.94 -1.69 -1.82
CA LEU A 409 -26.69 -1.08 -0.51
C LEU A 409 -27.79 -0.08 -0.08
N GLY A 410 -28.58 0.47 -1.03
CA GLY A 410 -29.68 1.35 -0.66
C GLY A 410 -30.30 2.23 -1.75
N ASP A 411 -29.64 2.43 -2.90
CA ASP A 411 -30.10 3.40 -3.93
C ASP A 411 -31.43 2.99 -4.59
N GLY A 412 -31.76 1.70 -4.53
CA GLY A 412 -33.07 1.18 -4.92
C GLY A 412 -34.22 1.58 -3.97
N GLY A 413 -33.94 2.30 -2.88
CA GLY A 413 -34.89 2.72 -1.84
C GLY A 413 -34.89 1.85 -0.59
N ARG A 414 -34.18 0.72 -0.61
CA ARG A 414 -33.88 -0.15 0.53
C ARG A 414 -32.55 -0.86 0.30
N SER A 415 -31.95 -1.35 1.38
CA SER A 415 -30.86 -2.32 1.31
C SER A 415 -31.40 -3.70 0.94
N TYR A 416 -30.58 -4.45 0.23
CA TYR A 416 -30.76 -5.88 -0.07
C TYR A 416 -29.67 -6.75 0.59
N VAL A 417 -28.84 -6.15 1.44
CA VAL A 417 -27.83 -6.84 2.24
C VAL A 417 -28.35 -6.95 3.68
N VAL A 418 -28.52 -8.18 4.16
CA VAL A 418 -29.06 -8.45 5.49
C VAL A 418 -28.20 -7.79 6.57
N GLY A 419 -28.84 -7.07 7.50
CA GLY A 419 -28.15 -6.39 8.60
C GLY A 419 -27.41 -5.10 8.22
N PHE A 420 -27.52 -4.62 6.98
CA PHE A 420 -26.86 -3.39 6.50
C PHE A 420 -27.88 -2.36 5.97
N GLY A 421 -27.63 -1.08 6.21
CA GLY A 421 -28.37 0.01 5.53
C GLY A 421 -29.83 0.19 5.96
N HIS A 422 -30.61 0.85 5.10
CA HIS A 422 -32.02 1.19 5.38
C HIS A 422 -32.97 0.06 4.95
N ASN A 423 -33.82 -0.41 5.87
CA ASN A 423 -34.82 -1.45 5.61
C ASN A 423 -34.23 -2.71 4.93
N PRO A 424 -33.18 -3.34 5.50
CA PRO A 424 -32.64 -4.58 4.95
C PRO A 424 -33.65 -5.73 5.01
N PRO A 425 -33.44 -6.83 4.27
CA PRO A 425 -34.18 -8.07 4.46
C PRO A 425 -34.01 -8.59 5.89
N GLU A 426 -35.10 -9.03 6.50
CA GLU A 426 -35.11 -9.59 7.86
C GLU A 426 -35.52 -11.08 7.84
N ARG A 427 -36.04 -11.58 6.72
CA ARG A 427 -36.56 -12.94 6.56
C ARG A 427 -35.89 -13.67 5.38
N PRO A 428 -34.55 -13.74 5.33
CA PRO A 428 -33.88 -14.53 4.30
C PRO A 428 -34.34 -16.00 4.38
N HIS A 429 -34.45 -16.65 3.23
CA HIS A 429 -34.75 -18.08 3.09
C HIS A 429 -33.54 -18.90 3.56
N HIS A 430 -33.32 -18.94 4.88
CA HIS A 430 -32.11 -19.52 5.46
C HIS A 430 -32.43 -20.21 6.79
N ARG A 431 -32.16 -21.53 6.85
CA ARG A 431 -32.54 -22.40 7.98
C ARG A 431 -31.89 -21.97 9.28
N SER A 432 -30.56 -21.95 9.33
CA SER A 432 -29.81 -21.77 10.58
C SER A 432 -30.15 -20.44 11.27
N SER A 433 -30.32 -19.35 10.49
CA SER A 433 -30.64 -18.03 11.06
C SER A 433 -32.11 -17.87 11.44
N SER A 434 -33.01 -18.70 10.88
CA SER A 434 -34.43 -18.74 11.27
C SER A 434 -34.67 -19.39 12.64
N CYS A 435 -33.67 -20.06 13.20
CA CYS A 435 -33.77 -20.82 14.44
C CYS A 435 -33.39 -20.00 15.68
N LYS A 436 -34.20 -20.12 16.74
CA LYS A 436 -33.85 -19.62 18.08
C LYS A 436 -32.72 -20.47 18.69
N ASP A 437 -32.01 -19.91 19.66
CA ASP A 437 -30.94 -20.63 20.36
C ASP A 437 -31.47 -21.87 21.11
N PRO A 438 -30.67 -22.95 21.22
CA PRO A 438 -30.96 -24.07 22.09
C PRO A 438 -31.24 -23.61 23.54
N PRO A 439 -32.17 -24.25 24.28
CA PRO A 439 -32.83 -25.51 23.95
C PRO A 439 -34.17 -25.35 23.20
N ALA A 440 -34.48 -24.19 22.61
CA ALA A 440 -35.71 -24.04 21.84
C ALA A 440 -35.72 -25.00 20.63
N SER A 441 -36.84 -25.65 20.34
CA SER A 441 -36.99 -26.44 19.10
C SER A 441 -36.92 -25.51 17.88
N CYS A 442 -36.30 -25.98 16.79
CA CYS A 442 -36.41 -25.34 15.47
C CYS A 442 -37.02 -26.33 14.48
N SER A 443 -38.03 -25.91 13.72
CA SER A 443 -38.76 -26.77 12.79
C SER A 443 -39.39 -25.98 11.64
N TRP A 444 -40.22 -26.65 10.84
CA TRP A 444 -41.08 -25.98 9.85
C TRP A 444 -42.00 -24.90 10.45
N ASP A 445 -42.29 -24.91 11.75
CA ASP A 445 -43.03 -23.81 12.38
C ASP A 445 -42.23 -22.49 12.32
N ASP A 446 -40.91 -22.53 12.47
CA ASP A 446 -40.03 -21.37 12.37
C ASP A 446 -39.90 -20.89 10.93
N TYR A 447 -39.93 -21.81 9.95
CA TYR A 447 -40.04 -21.46 8.53
C TYR A 447 -41.31 -20.62 8.25
N HIS A 448 -42.47 -21.08 8.74
CA HIS A 448 -43.76 -20.44 8.52
C HIS A 448 -43.99 -19.19 9.40
N SER A 449 -43.09 -18.90 10.34
CA SER A 449 -43.22 -17.72 11.21
C SER A 449 -43.24 -16.43 10.39
N SER A 450 -44.15 -15.51 10.72
CA SER A 450 -44.15 -14.16 10.13
C SER A 450 -43.11 -13.24 10.76
N ASP A 451 -42.51 -13.65 11.87
CA ASP A 451 -41.47 -12.88 12.55
C ASP A 451 -40.17 -12.85 11.71
N PRO A 452 -39.33 -11.82 11.87
CA PRO A 452 -37.95 -11.83 11.40
C PRO A 452 -37.20 -13.11 11.78
N ASN A 453 -36.16 -13.46 11.02
CA ASN A 453 -35.21 -14.47 11.46
C ASN A 453 -34.61 -14.03 12.82
N PRO A 454 -34.65 -14.87 13.88
CA PRO A 454 -34.15 -14.52 15.19
C PRO A 454 -32.65 -14.20 15.20
N GLN A 455 -31.87 -14.82 14.31
CA GLN A 455 -30.46 -14.47 14.09
C GLN A 455 -30.34 -13.56 12.87
N ILE A 456 -29.62 -12.45 13.01
CA ILE A 456 -29.30 -11.59 11.86
C ILE A 456 -28.21 -12.28 11.05
N LEU A 457 -28.51 -12.60 9.79
CA LEU A 457 -27.56 -13.19 8.84
C LEU A 457 -26.74 -12.09 8.17
N TYR A 458 -25.91 -11.39 8.97
CA TYR A 458 -25.13 -10.24 8.51
C TYR A 458 -24.43 -10.48 7.18
N GLY A 459 -24.56 -9.51 6.26
CA GLY A 459 -23.84 -9.47 5.00
C GLY A 459 -24.41 -10.32 3.87
N ALA A 460 -25.40 -11.18 4.14
CA ALA A 460 -26.00 -12.00 3.08
C ALA A 460 -26.71 -11.11 2.04
N LEU A 461 -26.33 -11.28 0.77
CA LEU A 461 -27.01 -10.64 -0.36
C LEU A 461 -28.19 -11.52 -0.78
N VAL A 462 -29.42 -10.98 -0.71
CA VAL A 462 -30.61 -11.74 -1.12
C VAL A 462 -30.74 -11.80 -2.64
N GLY A 463 -31.62 -12.67 -3.14
CA GLY A 463 -31.92 -12.78 -4.58
C GLY A 463 -32.31 -11.46 -5.22
N GLY A 464 -33.14 -10.66 -4.53
CA GLY A 464 -33.44 -9.28 -4.90
C GLY A 464 -34.84 -9.03 -5.46
N PRO A 465 -35.08 -7.85 -6.04
CA PRO A 465 -36.39 -7.41 -6.50
C PRO A 465 -36.80 -8.04 -7.84
N ASP A 466 -38.08 -7.90 -8.19
CA ASP A 466 -38.59 -8.19 -9.53
C ASP A 466 -38.13 -7.14 -10.57
N GLU A 467 -38.52 -7.31 -11.83
CA GLU A 467 -38.13 -6.42 -12.93
C GLU A 467 -38.64 -4.98 -12.80
N ASN A 468 -39.52 -4.70 -11.83
CA ASN A 468 -40.13 -3.40 -11.58
C ASN A 468 -39.70 -2.80 -10.22
N ASP A 469 -38.61 -3.30 -9.62
CA ASP A 469 -38.12 -2.90 -8.30
C ASP A 469 -39.06 -3.23 -7.13
N ASN A 470 -40.01 -4.15 -7.29
CA ASN A 470 -40.82 -4.63 -6.17
C ASN A 470 -40.09 -5.76 -5.45
N TYR A 471 -40.17 -5.74 -4.13
CA TYR A 471 -39.55 -6.76 -3.29
C TYR A 471 -40.38 -6.99 -2.03
N ASN A 472 -40.62 -8.26 -1.71
CA ASN A 472 -41.30 -8.68 -0.50
C ASN A 472 -40.31 -9.46 0.38
N ASP A 473 -40.11 -9.00 1.62
CA ASP A 473 -39.30 -9.71 2.62
C ASP A 473 -40.12 -10.86 3.21
N VAL A 474 -40.10 -12.02 2.56
CA VAL A 474 -40.92 -13.19 2.89
C VAL A 474 -40.07 -14.44 2.78
N ARG A 475 -39.89 -15.16 3.89
CA ARG A 475 -39.02 -16.35 3.97
C ARG A 475 -39.38 -17.44 2.97
N SER A 476 -40.66 -17.63 2.66
CA SER A 476 -41.11 -18.63 1.69
C SER A 476 -40.86 -18.23 0.24
N ASP A 477 -40.57 -16.96 -0.04
CA ASP A 477 -40.19 -16.48 -1.36
C ASP A 477 -38.69 -16.73 -1.59
N TYR A 478 -38.38 -17.97 -1.95
CA TYR A 478 -37.03 -18.43 -2.27
C TYR A 478 -36.48 -17.82 -3.58
N VAL A 479 -37.23 -16.98 -4.30
CA VAL A 479 -36.67 -16.27 -5.46
C VAL A 479 -36.05 -14.97 -5.00
N SER A 480 -36.80 -14.15 -4.27
CA SER A 480 -36.33 -12.84 -3.81
C SER A 480 -35.48 -12.91 -2.54
N ASN A 481 -35.69 -13.90 -1.67
CA ASN A 481 -35.06 -13.99 -0.35
C ASN A 481 -34.04 -15.12 -0.21
N GLU A 482 -33.72 -15.83 -1.29
CA GLU A 482 -32.60 -16.78 -1.32
C GLU A 482 -31.27 -16.06 -1.08
N VAL A 483 -30.36 -16.75 -0.40
CA VAL A 483 -29.00 -16.31 -0.07
C VAL A 483 -28.07 -17.50 -0.26
N THR A 484 -26.90 -17.28 -0.86
CA THR A 484 -25.94 -18.34 -1.21
C THR A 484 -24.50 -17.84 -1.17
N CYS A 485 -23.54 -18.76 -1.04
CA CYS A 485 -22.11 -18.42 -1.15
C CYS A 485 -21.76 -17.76 -2.49
N ASP A 486 -22.37 -18.18 -3.60
CA ASP A 486 -22.09 -17.63 -4.93
C ASP A 486 -22.76 -16.26 -5.15
N TYR A 487 -23.85 -15.94 -4.43
CA TYR A 487 -24.47 -14.61 -4.46
C TYR A 487 -23.54 -13.55 -3.88
N ASN A 488 -22.84 -13.90 -2.80
CA ASN A 488 -21.94 -12.99 -2.10
C ASN A 488 -20.57 -12.84 -2.76
N ALA A 489 -20.10 -13.81 -3.54
CA ALA A 489 -18.70 -13.84 -4.00
C ALA A 489 -18.35 -12.67 -4.93
N GLY A 490 -19.05 -12.51 -6.06
CA GLY A 490 -18.82 -11.39 -6.96
C GLY A 490 -19.23 -10.04 -6.34
N PHE A 491 -20.21 -10.02 -5.45
CA PHE A 491 -20.58 -8.84 -4.67
C PHE A 491 -19.44 -8.35 -3.79
N GLN A 492 -18.90 -9.22 -2.93
CA GLN A 492 -17.80 -8.90 -2.03
C GLN A 492 -16.56 -8.48 -2.82
N SER A 493 -16.22 -9.21 -3.89
CA SER A 493 -15.07 -8.88 -4.74
C SER A 493 -15.25 -7.54 -5.48
N THR A 494 -16.47 -7.17 -5.87
CA THR A 494 -16.76 -5.84 -6.44
C THR A 494 -16.69 -4.73 -5.40
N VAL A 495 -17.22 -4.95 -4.19
CA VAL A 495 -17.12 -3.99 -3.07
C VAL A 495 -15.66 -3.75 -2.73
N ALA A 496 -14.83 -4.80 -2.67
CA ALA A 496 -13.39 -4.66 -2.45
C ALA A 496 -12.73 -3.81 -3.54
N GLY A 497 -13.06 -4.04 -4.81
CA GLY A 497 -12.56 -3.22 -5.91
C GLY A 497 -13.02 -1.75 -5.85
N LEU A 498 -14.27 -1.49 -5.49
CA LEU A 498 -14.76 -0.11 -5.30
C LEU A 498 -14.08 0.59 -4.13
N LYS A 499 -13.86 -0.09 -3.01
CA LYS A 499 -13.08 0.44 -1.87
C LYS A 499 -11.65 0.74 -2.29
N TYR A 500 -11.00 -0.20 -2.97
CA TYR A 500 -9.64 -0.04 -3.49
C TYR A 500 -9.52 1.23 -4.36
N HIS A 501 -10.51 1.54 -5.20
CA HIS A 501 -10.48 2.76 -6.01
C HIS A 501 -10.93 4.04 -5.30
N ALA A 502 -11.77 3.94 -4.27
CA ALA A 502 -12.21 5.08 -3.47
C ALA A 502 -11.05 5.68 -2.65
N ASN A 503 -10.17 4.81 -2.15
CA ASN A 503 -8.96 5.21 -1.43
C ASN A 503 -7.90 5.86 -2.34
N CYS A 504 -8.03 5.71 -3.67
CA CYS A 504 -7.08 6.18 -4.69
C CYS A 504 -7.55 7.41 -5.49
N GLY A 505 -8.60 8.13 -5.05
CA GLY A 505 -9.00 9.41 -5.65
C GLY A 505 -9.44 9.36 -7.12
N GLY A 506 -10.07 8.27 -7.58
CA GLY A 506 -10.74 8.23 -8.89
C GLY A 506 -9.83 8.34 -10.11
N LYS A 507 -8.54 7.99 -10.03
CA LYS A 507 -7.69 7.84 -11.21
C LYS A 507 -8.00 6.54 -11.97
N PRO A 508 -8.15 6.57 -13.30
CA PRO A 508 -8.38 5.37 -14.11
C PRO A 508 -7.28 4.34 -13.88
N VAL A 509 -7.59 3.09 -13.50
CA VAL A 509 -6.62 2.00 -13.64
C VAL A 509 -6.65 1.57 -15.10
N THR A 510 -5.46 1.43 -15.67
CA THR A 510 -5.25 0.74 -16.95
C THR A 510 -4.75 -0.67 -16.69
N THR A 511 -4.98 -1.58 -17.66
CA THR A 511 -4.39 -2.92 -17.87
C THR A 511 -3.04 -3.12 -17.21
N PRO A 512 -2.65 -4.38 -16.89
CA PRO A 512 -1.36 -4.65 -16.36
C PRO A 512 -0.38 -4.33 -17.50
N SER A 513 0.05 -3.08 -17.55
CA SER A 513 1.46 -2.78 -17.55
C SER A 513 2.07 -3.55 -16.39
N PRO A 514 3.34 -3.95 -16.51
CA PRO A 514 4.04 -4.74 -15.49
C PRO A 514 3.64 -4.21 -14.12
N SER A 515 3.61 -5.08 -13.11
CA SER A 515 3.78 -4.64 -11.73
C SER A 515 4.44 -3.28 -11.74
N CYS A 516 3.84 -2.25 -11.11
CA CYS A 516 4.62 -1.08 -10.78
C CYS A 516 5.70 -1.46 -9.74
N SER A 517 6.20 -2.71 -9.75
CA SER A 517 7.63 -2.94 -9.78
C SER A 517 8.25 -2.04 -10.85
N THR A 518 8.59 -0.86 -10.39
CA THR A 518 9.94 -0.36 -10.59
C THR A 518 10.89 -1.56 -10.56
N LYS A 519 11.88 -1.60 -11.45
CA LYS A 519 12.83 -2.72 -11.57
C LYS A 519 13.40 -3.19 -10.22
N TYR A 520 13.41 -2.27 -9.25
CA TYR A 520 13.79 -2.46 -7.86
C TYR A 520 12.64 -2.11 -6.93
N ASP A 521 12.56 -2.82 -5.80
CA ASP A 521 11.64 -2.54 -4.70
C ASP A 521 11.98 -1.21 -4.01
N TYR A 522 11.38 -0.12 -4.46
CA TYR A 522 11.63 1.20 -3.89
C TYR A 522 11.10 1.35 -2.45
N ASP A 523 10.15 0.52 -2.02
CA ASP A 523 9.61 0.58 -0.66
C ASP A 523 10.68 0.11 0.32
N ASN A 524 11.31 -1.02 0.00
CA ASN A 524 12.45 -1.52 0.75
C ASN A 524 13.67 -0.59 0.65
N VAL A 525 13.91 0.09 -0.47
CA VAL A 525 14.98 1.09 -0.58
C VAL A 525 14.72 2.28 0.36
N LEU A 526 13.49 2.81 0.39
CA LEU A 526 13.12 3.90 1.31
C LEU A 526 13.22 3.47 2.78
N HIS A 527 12.69 2.29 3.12
CA HIS A 527 12.77 1.70 4.45
C HIS A 527 14.22 1.55 4.92
N THR A 528 15.05 0.86 4.15
CA THR A 528 16.44 0.60 4.53
C THR A 528 17.27 1.88 4.56
N SER A 529 17.04 2.85 3.65
CA SER A 529 17.73 4.14 3.70
C SER A 529 17.40 4.95 4.97
N LEU A 530 16.19 4.83 5.52
CA LEU A 530 15.85 5.41 6.83
C LEU A 530 16.57 4.71 7.99
N LEU A 531 16.78 3.39 7.90
CA LEU A 531 17.61 2.66 8.88
C LEU A 531 19.06 3.16 8.89
N PHE A 532 19.61 3.58 7.75
CA PHE A 532 20.94 4.20 7.74
C PHE A 532 20.98 5.50 8.55
N TYR A 533 19.97 6.38 8.44
CA TYR A 533 19.90 7.58 9.29
C TYR A 533 19.77 7.24 10.77
N GLU A 534 19.01 6.20 11.14
CA GLU A 534 18.97 5.71 12.51
C GLU A 534 20.32 5.22 13.00
N ALA A 535 21.06 4.51 12.14
CA ALA A 535 22.42 4.09 12.43
C ALA A 535 23.35 5.28 12.64
N GLN A 536 23.06 6.48 12.17
CA GLN A 536 23.89 7.66 12.40
C GLN A 536 23.55 8.43 13.68
N ARG A 537 22.49 8.08 14.41
CA ARG A 537 22.03 8.83 15.60
C ARG A 537 23.05 8.82 16.73
N SER A 538 23.29 10.00 17.31
CA SER A 538 24.06 10.19 18.55
C SER A 538 23.15 10.71 19.67
N GLY A 539 23.57 10.64 20.93
CA GLY A 539 22.75 10.96 22.11
C GLY A 539 22.05 9.74 22.69
N TYR A 540 21.03 9.96 23.51
CA TYR A 540 20.14 8.92 24.01
C TYR A 540 19.21 8.44 22.91
N LEU A 541 19.32 7.18 22.49
CA LEU A 541 18.51 6.61 21.42
C LEU A 541 17.08 6.32 21.95
N PRO A 542 16.03 6.54 21.13
CA PRO A 542 14.67 6.25 21.55
C PRO A 542 14.45 4.74 21.70
N THR A 543 13.53 4.34 22.57
CA THR A 543 13.18 2.91 22.74
C THR A 543 12.57 2.28 21.48
N THR A 544 12.16 3.10 20.51
CA THR A 544 11.64 2.71 19.20
C THR A 544 12.73 2.56 18.13
N GLN A 545 14.01 2.79 18.45
CA GLN A 545 15.14 2.63 17.53
C GLN A 545 15.13 1.22 16.91
N ARG A 546 15.12 1.14 15.57
CA ARG A 546 15.08 -0.11 14.80
C ARG A 546 16.48 -0.70 14.61
N VAL A 547 17.51 0.13 14.57
CA VAL A 547 18.92 -0.30 14.50
C VAL A 547 19.41 -0.69 15.90
N THR A 548 19.17 -1.94 16.30
CA THR A 548 19.37 -2.42 17.68
C THR A 548 20.82 -2.65 18.10
N TRP A 549 21.75 -2.75 17.14
CA TRP A 549 23.19 -2.86 17.42
C TRP A 549 23.85 -1.52 17.77
N ARG A 550 23.09 -0.42 17.69
CA ARG A 550 23.48 0.90 18.20
C ARG A 550 22.94 1.15 19.59
N HIS A 551 23.70 1.88 20.39
CA HIS A 551 23.29 2.29 21.73
C HIS A 551 23.58 3.78 21.96
N ASP A 552 23.23 4.24 23.16
CA ASP A 552 23.47 5.62 23.59
C ASP A 552 24.95 5.95 23.48
N SER A 553 25.27 7.03 22.77
CA SER A 553 26.66 7.48 22.57
C SER A 553 26.72 8.99 22.59
N ALA A 554 27.86 9.56 22.99
CA ALA A 554 28.02 11.01 23.08
C ALA A 554 26.88 11.70 23.88
N THR A 555 26.39 11.05 24.93
CA THR A 555 25.31 11.52 25.82
C THR A 555 25.70 12.73 26.68
N ASP A 556 26.98 13.07 26.66
CA ASP A 556 27.56 14.24 27.30
C ASP A 556 28.19 15.18 26.25
N ASP A 557 27.75 15.17 24.98
CA ASP A 557 28.14 16.22 24.04
C ASP A 557 27.45 17.55 24.44
N ALA A 558 28.15 18.68 24.61
CA ALA A 558 29.58 18.92 24.39
C ALA A 558 30.14 20.05 25.28
N VAL A 559 31.43 20.37 25.12
CA VAL A 559 32.10 21.49 25.78
C VAL A 559 32.48 22.54 24.74
N ASP A 560 32.06 23.78 24.93
CA ASP A 560 32.41 24.91 24.06
C ASP A 560 33.93 25.10 23.97
N ALA A 561 34.47 25.09 22.75
CA ALA A 561 35.90 25.16 22.49
C ALA A 561 36.55 26.48 22.95
N ASP A 562 35.81 27.59 22.91
CA ASP A 562 36.30 28.93 23.29
C ASP A 562 36.16 29.17 24.81
N THR A 563 35.01 28.80 25.39
CA THR A 563 34.69 29.15 26.79
C THR A 563 34.97 28.04 27.79
N GLN A 564 35.16 26.80 27.31
CA GLN A 564 35.30 25.59 28.12
C GLN A 564 34.07 25.31 29.02
N GLN A 565 32.91 25.88 28.68
CA GLN A 565 31.65 25.62 29.37
C GLN A 565 30.88 24.48 28.73
N LYS A 566 30.10 23.76 29.54
CA LYS A 566 29.20 22.71 29.05
C LYS A 566 28.05 23.33 28.26
N VAL A 567 27.72 22.71 27.14
CA VAL A 567 26.55 23.02 26.30
C VAL A 567 25.82 21.72 25.96
N ASP A 568 24.48 21.76 25.94
CA ASP A 568 23.68 20.61 25.50
C ASP A 568 23.67 20.56 23.97
N LEU A 569 24.49 19.66 23.41
CA LEU A 569 24.51 19.32 21.99
C LEU A 569 24.34 17.81 21.81
N GLU A 570 23.58 17.20 22.72
CA GLU A 570 23.14 15.82 22.66
C GLU A 570 22.11 15.65 21.53
N GLY A 571 22.14 14.52 20.81
CA GLY A 571 21.30 14.28 19.64
C GLY A 571 22.02 14.55 18.31
N GLY A 572 21.27 14.50 17.21
CA GLY A 572 21.80 14.70 15.86
C GLY A 572 22.49 13.47 15.28
N TYR A 573 23.08 13.64 14.10
CA TYR A 573 23.74 12.57 13.36
C TYR A 573 25.27 12.70 13.41
N TYR A 574 25.98 11.57 13.45
CA TYR A 574 27.38 11.52 13.05
C TYR A 574 27.50 11.66 11.54
N ASP A 575 28.62 12.24 11.10
CA ASP A 575 28.94 12.29 9.69
C ASP A 575 29.67 11.02 9.24
N ALA A 576 29.39 10.62 8.01
CA ALA A 576 30.10 9.54 7.34
C ALA A 576 30.24 8.22 8.15
N GLY A 577 31.41 7.57 8.02
CA GLY A 577 31.83 6.45 8.86
C GLY A 577 32.44 6.85 10.20
N ASP A 578 32.47 8.14 10.51
CA ASP A 578 33.21 8.74 11.62
C ASP A 578 32.27 9.16 12.77
N HIS A 579 32.78 9.82 13.82
CA HIS A 579 31.95 10.22 14.98
C HIS A 579 31.96 11.74 15.22
N VAL A 580 32.39 12.54 14.24
CA VAL A 580 32.27 13.99 14.30
C VAL A 580 30.88 14.40 13.82
N LYS A 581 30.28 15.40 14.46
CA LYS A 581 29.06 16.02 13.95
C LYS A 581 29.44 17.24 13.13
N PHE A 582 29.60 17.08 11.80
CA PHE A 582 29.84 18.21 10.91
C PHE A 582 28.52 18.87 10.50
N GLY A 583 28.22 20.05 11.06
CA GLY A 583 26.93 20.71 10.91
C GLY A 583 26.59 21.12 9.47
N PHE A 584 27.59 21.51 8.68
CA PHE A 584 27.35 22.00 7.31
C PHE A 584 26.86 20.89 6.34
N PRO A 585 27.58 19.76 6.16
CA PRO A 585 27.08 18.67 5.32
C PRO A 585 25.79 18.04 5.87
N ILE A 586 25.63 17.95 7.19
CA ILE A 586 24.41 17.40 7.79
C ILE A 586 23.20 18.34 7.58
N ALA A 587 23.39 19.66 7.62
CA ALA A 587 22.33 20.61 7.27
C ALA A 587 21.92 20.44 5.80
N SER A 588 22.88 20.27 4.89
CA SER A 588 22.57 19.97 3.50
C SER A 588 21.81 18.67 3.33
N ALA A 589 22.22 17.59 4.02
CA ALA A 589 21.51 16.31 3.99
C ALA A 589 20.07 16.47 4.51
N ALA A 590 19.89 17.18 5.63
CA ALA A 590 18.58 17.44 6.22
C ALA A 590 17.67 18.22 5.28
N THR A 591 18.14 19.29 4.63
CA THR A 591 17.32 20.05 3.69
C THR A 591 16.93 19.23 2.47
N LEU A 592 17.85 18.47 1.86
CA LEU A 592 17.54 17.63 0.69
C LEU A 592 16.54 16.52 1.05
N LEU A 593 16.78 15.81 2.16
CA LEU A 593 15.92 14.74 2.65
C LEU A 593 14.50 15.27 2.94
N THR A 594 14.41 16.42 3.60
CA THR A 594 13.13 17.09 3.89
C THR A 594 12.46 17.59 2.60
N TRP A 595 13.24 18.07 1.62
CA TRP A 595 12.70 18.46 0.32
C TRP A 595 12.04 17.28 -0.40
N GLY A 596 12.69 16.10 -0.39
CA GLY A 596 12.10 14.86 -0.88
C GLY A 596 10.77 14.54 -0.20
N ALA A 597 10.71 14.63 1.13
CA ALA A 597 9.48 14.39 1.89
C ALA A 597 8.36 15.41 1.63
N ILE A 598 8.70 16.68 1.39
CA ILE A 598 7.71 17.72 1.05
C ILE A 598 7.12 17.49 -0.34
N GLU A 599 7.94 17.13 -1.33
CA GLU A 599 7.47 16.97 -2.71
C GLU A 599 6.83 15.61 -2.97
N TYR A 600 7.32 14.58 -2.28
CA TYR A 600 6.98 13.18 -2.53
C TYR A 600 6.52 12.47 -1.25
N GLY A 601 5.90 13.21 -0.32
CA GLY A 601 5.38 12.66 0.94
C GLY A 601 4.47 11.45 0.73
N ASP A 602 3.72 11.42 -0.36
CA ASP A 602 2.86 10.29 -0.71
C ASP A 602 3.67 9.03 -1.01
N ALA A 603 4.87 9.11 -1.59
CA ALA A 603 5.72 7.92 -1.76
C ALA A 603 6.15 7.32 -0.42
N TYR A 604 6.38 8.14 0.60
CA TYR A 604 6.66 7.64 1.95
C TYR A 604 5.42 7.09 2.63
N LYS A 605 4.23 7.66 2.41
CA LYS A 605 2.96 7.11 2.91
C LYS A 605 2.66 5.75 2.26
N ASP A 606 2.80 5.67 0.95
CA ASP A 606 2.60 4.45 0.16
C ASP A 606 3.58 3.33 0.56
N ALA A 607 4.82 3.69 0.96
CA ALA A 607 5.80 2.75 1.48
C ALA A 607 5.59 2.39 2.97
N GLY A 608 4.65 3.02 3.67
CA GLY A 608 4.46 2.85 5.12
C GLY A 608 5.52 3.54 5.99
N GLU A 609 6.37 4.39 5.42
CA GLU A 609 7.55 4.98 6.07
C GLU A 609 7.39 6.45 6.45
N MET A 610 6.22 7.08 6.24
CA MET A 610 6.04 8.52 6.53
C MET A 610 6.30 8.88 8.00
N SER A 611 5.93 8.01 8.95
CA SER A 611 6.22 8.24 10.38
C SER A 611 7.72 8.27 10.63
N GLU A 612 8.46 7.33 10.06
CA GLU A 612 9.91 7.20 10.23
C GLU A 612 10.65 8.33 9.52
N MET A 613 10.13 8.76 8.38
CA MET A 613 10.59 9.94 7.65
C MET A 613 10.44 11.22 8.48
N LEU A 614 9.30 11.41 9.16
CA LEU A 614 9.09 12.52 10.09
C LEU A 614 10.06 12.43 11.28
N GLU A 615 10.22 11.27 11.90
CA GLU A 615 11.17 11.08 13.01
C GLU A 615 12.62 11.35 12.59
N ALA A 616 13.02 10.95 11.38
CA ALA A 616 14.36 11.23 10.85
C ALA A 616 14.63 12.74 10.67
N VAL A 617 13.66 13.50 10.16
CA VAL A 617 13.78 14.97 10.01
C VAL A 617 13.73 15.65 11.36
N LYS A 618 12.85 15.20 12.26
CA LYS A 618 12.71 15.75 13.60
C LYS A 618 13.99 15.58 14.41
N TRP A 619 14.63 14.41 14.36
CA TRP A 619 15.86 14.12 15.09
C TRP A 619 16.96 15.13 14.81
N ILE A 620 17.19 15.45 13.53
CA ILE A 620 18.23 16.41 13.16
C ILE A 620 17.80 17.86 13.36
N SER A 621 16.52 18.17 13.16
CA SER A 621 15.97 19.51 13.41
C SER A 621 16.06 19.87 14.90
N ASP A 622 15.76 18.93 15.80
CA ASP A 622 15.92 19.11 17.25
C ASP A 622 17.38 19.41 17.64
N TYR A 623 18.35 18.76 16.98
CA TYR A 623 19.76 19.09 17.15
C TYR A 623 20.11 20.49 16.66
N PHE A 624 19.60 20.94 15.50
CA PHE A 624 19.82 22.31 15.04
C PHE A 624 19.18 23.36 15.97
N LEU A 625 18.03 23.06 16.56
CA LEU A 625 17.39 23.92 17.56
C LEU A 625 18.27 24.05 18.82
N LYS A 626 18.90 22.96 19.28
CA LYS A 626 19.89 23.00 20.36
C LYS A 626 21.18 23.75 19.98
N ALA A 627 21.63 23.59 18.74
CA ALA A 627 22.84 24.23 18.23
C ALA A 627 22.69 25.75 18.03
N HIS A 628 21.48 26.24 17.76
CA HIS A 628 21.14 27.66 17.66
C HIS A 628 20.73 28.22 19.02
N VAL A 629 21.73 28.58 19.83
CA VAL A 629 21.54 28.96 21.24
C VAL A 629 21.19 30.44 21.44
N GLU A 630 21.57 31.30 20.49
CA GLU A 630 21.30 32.74 20.51
C GLU A 630 21.20 33.24 19.06
N PRO A 631 20.53 34.38 18.79
CA PRO A 631 20.25 34.83 17.41
C PRO A 631 21.45 34.95 16.46
N ASN A 632 22.67 35.12 16.99
CA ASN A 632 23.90 35.21 16.20
C ASN A 632 24.97 34.20 16.66
N VAL A 633 24.56 33.04 17.20
CA VAL A 633 25.45 31.98 17.67
C VAL A 633 24.90 30.63 17.24
N LEU A 634 25.66 29.92 16.40
CA LEU A 634 25.32 28.58 15.92
C LEU A 634 26.52 27.65 16.09
N TYR A 635 26.34 26.54 16.81
CA TYR A 635 27.32 25.46 16.86
C TYR A 635 27.31 24.68 15.55
N GLY A 636 28.47 24.62 14.90
CA GLY A 636 28.65 24.03 13.58
C GLY A 636 29.43 22.72 13.57
N GLN A 637 30.08 22.37 14.68
CA GLN A 637 30.87 21.15 14.76
C GLN A 637 30.96 20.65 16.20
N VAL A 638 30.85 19.34 16.41
CA VAL A 638 31.16 18.67 17.68
C VAL A 638 32.13 17.52 17.45
N GLY A 639 33.27 17.55 18.14
CA GLY A 639 34.41 16.66 17.90
C GLY A 639 35.55 17.35 17.13
N LYS A 640 36.76 16.79 17.22
CA LYS A 640 37.93 17.21 16.41
C LYS A 640 38.19 16.17 15.33
N GLY A 641 38.18 16.59 14.06
CA GLY A 641 38.33 15.69 12.92
C GLY A 641 39.58 14.81 13.00
N GLN A 642 40.73 15.38 13.34
CA GLN A 642 41.99 14.63 13.42
C GLN A 642 42.04 13.61 14.57
N LEU A 643 41.48 13.95 15.75
CA LEU A 643 41.44 12.98 16.86
C LEU A 643 40.48 11.84 16.55
N ASP A 644 39.35 12.18 15.95
CA ASP A 644 38.36 11.23 15.52
C ASP A 644 38.93 10.25 14.48
N HIS A 645 39.60 10.75 13.44
CA HIS A 645 40.23 9.92 12.40
C HIS A 645 41.41 9.07 12.92
N GLY A 646 41.92 9.35 14.12
CA GLY A 646 42.88 8.51 14.83
C GLY A 646 42.24 7.35 15.62
N TYR A 647 40.92 7.26 15.65
CA TYR A 647 40.14 6.27 16.39
C TYR A 647 39.38 5.34 15.44
N TRP A 648 39.40 4.05 15.73
CA TRP A 648 38.53 3.06 15.11
C TRP A 648 37.87 2.21 16.20
N GLY A 649 36.55 2.35 16.36
CA GLY A 649 35.79 1.68 17.39
C GLY A 649 34.32 2.06 17.36
N ARG A 650 33.57 1.68 18.39
CA ARG A 650 32.15 2.00 18.51
C ARG A 650 31.97 3.43 19.06
N PRO A 651 30.94 4.19 18.65
CA PRO A 651 30.69 5.52 19.19
C PRO A 651 30.38 5.48 20.70
N GLU A 652 29.84 4.37 21.19
CA GLU A 652 29.59 4.09 22.60
C GLU A 652 30.88 3.98 23.44
N ASP A 653 32.00 3.61 22.80
CA ASP A 653 33.30 3.37 23.44
C ASP A 653 34.26 4.58 23.29
N MET A 654 33.77 5.72 22.78
CA MET A 654 34.57 6.92 22.59
C MET A 654 35.09 7.49 23.92
N THR A 655 36.38 7.84 23.92
CA THR A 655 37.05 8.46 25.09
C THR A 655 37.84 9.72 24.75
N MET A 656 37.93 10.07 23.46
CA MET A 656 38.63 11.27 23.01
C MET A 656 37.85 12.55 23.34
N ASP A 657 38.56 13.68 23.39
CA ASP A 657 37.93 15.00 23.59
C ASP A 657 37.00 15.37 22.43
N ARG A 658 35.79 15.83 22.78
CA ARG A 658 34.74 16.24 21.82
C ARG A 658 34.31 17.70 22.02
N PRO A 659 35.16 18.69 21.68
CA PRO A 659 34.81 20.10 21.81
C PRO A 659 33.77 20.52 20.76
N ALA A 660 32.98 21.54 21.10
CA ALA A 660 32.01 22.16 20.21
C ALA A 660 32.51 23.49 19.68
N TYR A 661 32.49 23.65 18.36
CA TYR A 661 32.88 24.87 17.66
C TYR A 661 31.65 25.59 17.11
N LYS A 662 31.69 26.91 17.14
CA LYS A 662 30.57 27.77 16.75
C LYS A 662 30.98 28.93 15.86
N ILE A 663 30.03 29.37 15.06
CA ILE A 663 30.09 30.65 14.35
C ILE A 663 29.40 31.73 15.18
N THR A 664 29.88 32.96 15.06
CA THR A 664 29.35 34.14 15.77
C THR A 664 29.41 35.37 14.86
N ALA A 665 28.85 36.50 15.29
CA ALA A 665 28.99 37.78 14.58
C ALA A 665 30.47 38.17 14.28
N ASN A 666 31.43 37.77 15.12
CA ASN A 666 32.86 38.05 14.95
C ASN A 666 33.64 36.90 14.27
N LYS A 667 33.00 35.73 14.14
CA LYS A 667 33.50 34.53 13.47
C LYS A 667 32.38 34.02 12.54
N PRO A 668 32.08 34.74 11.43
CA PRO A 668 30.90 34.49 10.61
C PRO A 668 30.95 33.17 9.85
N GLY A 669 29.78 32.68 9.42
CA GLY A 669 29.64 31.47 8.60
C GLY A 669 28.26 31.43 7.93
N SER A 670 28.09 32.24 6.89
CA SER A 670 26.86 32.44 6.14
C SER A 670 26.39 31.19 5.40
N ASP A 671 27.33 30.39 4.91
CA ASP A 671 27.09 29.08 4.30
C ASP A 671 26.43 28.13 5.32
N LEU A 672 27.05 27.91 6.48
CA LEU A 672 26.49 27.07 7.54
C LEU A 672 25.16 27.62 8.09
N ALA A 673 25.09 28.92 8.38
CA ALA A 673 23.88 29.55 8.92
C ALA A 673 22.73 29.51 7.89
N GLY A 674 23.02 29.77 6.62
CA GLY A 674 22.08 29.70 5.52
C GLY A 674 21.55 28.28 5.32
N GLU A 675 22.42 27.28 5.25
CA GLU A 675 21.98 25.90 5.06
C GLU A 675 21.14 25.39 6.24
N THR A 676 21.53 25.73 7.48
CA THR A 676 20.76 25.37 8.67
C THR A 676 19.40 26.08 8.69
N ALA A 677 19.34 27.34 8.25
CA ALA A 677 18.08 28.06 8.08
C ALA A 677 17.18 27.41 7.02
N ALA A 678 17.75 26.94 5.91
CA ALA A 678 17.02 26.21 4.87
C ALA A 678 16.43 24.90 5.41
N ALA A 679 17.23 24.12 6.15
CA ALA A 679 16.80 22.86 6.76
C ALA A 679 15.62 23.08 7.72
N LEU A 680 15.71 24.08 8.60
CA LEU A 680 14.64 24.39 9.56
C LEU A 680 13.40 25.01 8.89
N ALA A 681 13.56 25.79 7.82
CA ALA A 681 12.43 26.29 7.03
C ALA A 681 11.71 25.16 6.29
N ALA A 682 12.44 24.20 5.73
CA ALA A 682 11.86 23.00 5.14
C ALA A 682 11.15 22.15 6.21
N ALA A 683 11.78 21.92 7.37
CA ALA A 683 11.14 21.21 8.48
C ALA A 683 9.85 21.90 8.94
N ALA A 684 9.85 23.23 9.02
CA ALA A 684 8.65 23.99 9.36
C ALA A 684 7.49 23.73 8.37
N ILE A 685 7.76 23.59 7.08
CA ILE A 685 6.75 23.21 6.08
C ILE A 685 6.28 21.78 6.33
N LEU A 686 7.20 20.83 6.49
CA LEU A 686 6.86 19.41 6.66
C LEU A 686 5.99 19.14 7.90
N PHE A 687 6.26 19.84 9.01
CA PHE A 687 5.52 19.70 10.27
C PHE A 687 4.31 20.62 10.39
N GLN A 688 4.00 21.44 9.39
CA GLN A 688 2.94 22.44 9.50
C GLN A 688 1.57 21.83 9.85
N GLU A 689 1.27 20.65 9.30
CA GLU A 689 -0.01 19.96 9.51
C GLU A 689 0.01 19.05 10.74
N THR A 690 1.14 18.40 11.03
CA THR A 690 1.27 17.36 12.06
C THR A 690 1.65 17.93 13.43
N ASP A 691 2.50 18.95 13.48
CA ASP A 691 2.86 19.67 14.71
C ASP A 691 3.07 21.18 14.42
N PRO A 692 1.98 21.97 14.39
CA PRO A 692 2.05 23.40 14.12
C PRO A 692 2.91 24.19 15.12
N THR A 693 3.04 23.70 16.37
CA THR A 693 3.84 24.38 17.41
C THR A 693 5.32 24.17 17.14
N TYR A 694 5.71 22.94 16.81
CA TYR A 694 7.06 22.62 16.39
C TYR A 694 7.41 23.32 15.08
N SER A 695 6.51 23.31 14.10
CA SER A 695 6.63 24.06 12.84
C SER A 695 6.94 25.55 13.09
N ALA A 696 6.20 26.22 13.97
CA ALA A 696 6.44 27.61 14.32
C ALA A 696 7.81 27.83 15.00
N THR A 697 8.25 26.87 15.82
CA THR A 697 9.57 26.90 16.48
C THR A 697 10.70 26.81 15.45
N CYS A 698 10.64 25.82 14.55
CA CYS A 698 11.60 25.67 13.46
C CYS A 698 11.64 26.93 12.58
N LEU A 699 10.48 27.49 12.25
CA LEU A 699 10.39 28.69 11.42
C LEU A 699 10.99 29.92 12.10
N GLN A 700 10.82 30.07 13.42
CA GLN A 700 11.46 31.16 14.17
C GLN A 700 12.98 31.06 14.06
N HIS A 701 13.55 29.90 14.37
CA HIS A 701 14.99 29.69 14.32
C HIS A 701 15.54 29.87 12.88
N ALA A 702 14.81 29.40 11.87
CA ALA A 702 15.19 29.59 10.47
C ALA A 702 15.32 31.08 10.09
N ARG A 703 14.40 31.94 10.56
CA ARG A 703 14.44 33.39 10.30
C ARG A 703 15.62 34.06 10.98
N GLU A 704 15.88 33.69 12.23
CA GLU A 704 16.99 34.22 13.02
C GLU A 704 18.33 33.83 12.40
N LEU A 705 18.52 32.56 12.06
CA LEU A 705 19.74 32.05 11.41
C LEU A 705 19.97 32.67 10.03
N TYR A 706 18.91 32.83 9.22
CA TYR A 706 19.03 33.52 7.95
C TYR A 706 19.48 34.98 8.12
N ASN A 707 18.86 35.70 9.07
CA ASN A 707 19.24 37.08 9.36
C ASN A 707 20.69 37.18 9.85
N PHE A 708 21.13 36.24 10.69
CA PHE A 708 22.51 36.13 11.14
C PHE A 708 23.48 35.93 9.96
N GLY A 709 23.22 34.93 9.11
CA GLY A 709 24.05 34.61 7.95
C GLY A 709 24.13 35.73 6.91
N ASP A 710 23.03 36.42 6.63
CA ASP A 710 23.01 37.53 5.65
C ASP A 710 23.63 38.82 6.21
N THR A 711 23.52 39.06 7.51
CA THR A 711 24.09 40.25 8.17
C THR A 711 25.60 40.13 8.40
N TYR A 712 26.06 38.99 8.89
CA TYR A 712 27.47 38.76 9.26
C TYR A 712 28.09 37.77 8.27
N ARG A 713 28.62 38.32 7.18
CA ARG A 713 29.02 37.53 6.01
C ARG A 713 30.41 36.92 6.13
N GLY A 714 30.52 35.62 5.85
CA GLY A 714 31.79 34.90 5.79
C GLY A 714 31.59 33.40 5.61
N LYS A 715 32.67 32.66 5.37
CA LYS A 715 32.61 31.20 5.26
C LYS A 715 32.80 30.55 6.62
N TYR A 716 32.03 29.51 6.92
CA TYR A 716 32.10 28.88 8.23
C TYR A 716 33.46 28.21 8.46
N SER A 717 34.13 27.71 7.43
CA SER A 717 35.45 27.05 7.55
C SER A 717 36.57 28.03 7.89
N ASP A 718 36.39 29.34 7.67
CA ASP A 718 37.32 30.37 8.15
C ASP A 718 37.19 30.59 9.67
N SER A 719 36.00 30.27 10.21
CA SER A 719 35.64 30.43 11.63
C SER A 719 35.83 29.15 12.45
N ILE A 720 35.53 28.01 11.84
CA ILE A 720 35.73 26.66 12.37
C ILE A 720 36.81 25.99 11.52
N THR A 721 38.07 26.34 11.79
CA THR A 721 39.21 25.91 10.97
C THR A 721 39.48 24.41 11.00
N ASP A 722 38.96 23.69 12.01
CA ASP A 722 39.07 22.22 12.07
C ASP A 722 38.30 21.57 10.90
N ALA A 723 37.17 22.16 10.48
CA ALA A 723 36.39 21.68 9.35
C ALA A 723 37.07 21.89 7.99
N ASP A 724 38.06 22.80 7.87
CA ASP A 724 38.68 23.17 6.59
C ASP A 724 39.36 22.00 5.87
N GLN A 725 39.79 20.97 6.61
CA GLN A 725 40.44 19.79 6.05
C GLN A 725 39.46 18.71 5.58
N PHE A 726 38.19 18.83 5.95
CA PHE A 726 37.15 17.81 5.74
C PHE A 726 36.03 18.35 4.85
N TYR A 727 35.41 19.47 5.25
CA TYR A 727 34.26 20.09 4.59
C TYR A 727 34.48 21.58 4.33
N LYS A 728 35.57 21.94 3.65
CA LYS A 728 35.88 23.34 3.32
C LYS A 728 34.72 24.04 2.59
N GLY A 729 34.38 25.27 2.99
CA GLY A 729 33.47 26.12 2.20
C GLY A 729 34.08 26.46 0.84
N TYR A 730 33.71 25.72 -0.20
CA TYR A 730 34.13 26.00 -1.57
C TYR A 730 33.33 27.19 -2.13
N GLY A 731 33.90 27.93 -3.09
CA GLY A 731 33.13 28.97 -3.80
C GLY A 731 32.70 30.16 -2.93
N THR A 732 31.42 30.50 -2.99
CA THR A 732 30.77 31.64 -2.31
C THR A 732 29.75 31.10 -1.30
N TYR A 733 29.19 31.96 -0.44
CA TYR A 733 28.05 31.62 0.43
C TYR A 733 26.71 32.14 -0.14
N GLU A 734 26.76 32.76 -1.32
CA GLU A 734 25.60 33.40 -1.95
C GLU A 734 24.54 32.36 -2.35
N ASP A 735 24.94 31.13 -2.66
CA ASP A 735 24.03 30.05 -3.00
C ASP A 735 23.30 29.51 -1.76
N GLU A 736 23.96 29.30 -0.62
CA GLU A 736 23.25 28.98 0.64
C GLU A 736 22.33 30.11 1.10
N LEU A 737 22.73 31.38 0.97
CA LEU A 737 21.86 32.51 1.31
C LEU A 737 20.67 32.61 0.35
N SER A 738 20.87 32.35 -0.95
CA SER A 738 19.78 32.31 -1.92
C SER A 738 18.81 31.15 -1.63
N TRP A 739 19.37 29.99 -1.32
CA TRP A 739 18.67 28.76 -0.96
C TRP A 739 17.80 28.91 0.28
N ALA A 740 18.38 29.43 1.37
CA ALA A 740 17.67 29.69 2.62
C ALA A 740 16.52 30.69 2.44
N ALA A 741 16.77 31.77 1.69
CA ALA A 741 15.75 32.76 1.38
C ALA A 741 14.62 32.17 0.53
N ALA A 742 14.91 31.29 -0.43
CA ALA A 742 13.88 30.62 -1.22
C ALA A 742 13.00 29.70 -0.35
N TRP A 743 13.59 28.94 0.58
CA TRP A 743 12.83 28.12 1.53
C TRP A 743 12.00 28.94 2.51
N LEU A 744 12.56 30.02 3.06
CA LEU A 744 11.82 30.93 3.92
C LEU A 744 10.67 31.59 3.17
N TYR A 745 10.85 31.97 1.91
CA TYR A 745 9.74 32.45 1.09
C TYR A 745 8.66 31.38 0.92
N ARG A 746 9.04 30.14 0.60
CA ARG A 746 8.11 29.02 0.48
C ARG A 746 7.32 28.76 1.77
N ALA A 747 7.99 28.86 2.93
CA ALA A 747 7.37 28.61 4.24
C ALA A 747 6.45 29.75 4.70
N THR A 748 6.68 30.99 4.24
CA THR A 748 6.08 32.20 4.85
C THR A 748 5.22 33.02 3.89
N GLY A 749 5.49 32.96 2.59
CA GLY A 749 4.94 33.86 1.58
C GLY A 749 5.46 35.31 1.67
N GLU A 750 6.46 35.60 2.52
CA GLU A 750 6.95 36.97 2.70
C GLU A 750 7.87 37.40 1.57
N SER A 751 7.41 38.35 0.75
CA SER A 751 8.09 38.79 -0.48
C SER A 751 9.54 39.27 -0.27
N GLN A 752 9.92 39.69 0.94
CA GLN A 752 11.30 40.07 1.26
C GLN A 752 12.29 38.93 1.04
N TYR A 753 11.90 37.69 1.36
CA TYR A 753 12.78 36.54 1.18
C TYR A 753 12.90 36.15 -0.29
N LEU A 754 11.83 36.27 -1.08
CA LEU A 754 11.95 36.08 -2.53
C LEU A 754 12.90 37.11 -3.15
N GLN A 755 12.79 38.39 -2.77
CA GLN A 755 13.69 39.43 -3.26
C GLN A 755 15.15 39.13 -2.88
N LYS A 756 15.38 38.68 -1.64
CA LYS A 756 16.71 38.25 -1.20
C LYS A 756 17.24 37.05 -1.97
N ALA A 757 16.42 36.03 -2.18
CA ALA A 757 16.78 34.86 -2.97
C ALA A 757 17.25 35.27 -4.38
N GLN A 758 16.49 36.14 -5.04
CA GLN A 758 16.83 36.68 -6.36
C GLN A 758 18.10 37.57 -6.34
N GLN A 759 18.29 38.38 -5.29
CA GLN A 759 19.48 39.21 -5.11
C GLN A 759 20.76 38.37 -4.99
N HIS A 760 20.74 37.35 -4.14
CA HIS A 760 21.88 36.45 -3.97
C HIS A 760 22.13 35.62 -5.23
N TYR A 761 21.06 35.14 -5.88
CA TYR A 761 21.18 34.41 -7.15
C TYR A 761 21.86 35.23 -8.25
N ALA A 762 21.65 36.54 -8.29
CA ALA A 762 22.30 37.43 -9.26
C ALA A 762 23.84 37.51 -9.09
N ASN A 763 24.37 37.08 -7.94
CA ASN A 763 25.81 37.00 -7.68
C ASN A 763 26.40 35.61 -8.01
N LEU A 764 25.57 34.66 -8.46
CA LEU A 764 25.99 33.31 -8.84
C LEU A 764 26.33 33.24 -10.34
N TYR A 765 27.05 32.17 -10.71
CA TYR A 765 27.31 31.83 -12.11
C TYR A 765 26.55 30.54 -12.50
N PRO A 766 25.22 30.61 -12.69
CA PRO A 766 24.38 29.44 -12.92
C PRO A 766 24.73 28.68 -14.20
N GLU A 767 25.28 29.35 -15.22
CA GLU A 767 25.73 28.70 -16.45
C GLU A 767 26.97 27.81 -16.23
N GLY A 768 27.71 28.00 -15.14
CA GLY A 768 28.91 27.23 -14.82
C GLY A 768 28.70 26.07 -13.85
N THR A 769 27.58 25.99 -13.13
CA THR A 769 27.39 24.93 -12.11
C THR A 769 27.24 23.56 -12.76
N SER A 770 27.82 22.52 -12.15
CA SER A 770 27.80 21.15 -12.65
C SER A 770 27.43 20.13 -11.58
N GLU A 771 26.93 20.59 -10.43
CA GLU A 771 26.61 19.74 -9.30
C GLU A 771 25.46 20.29 -8.47
N LEU A 772 24.93 19.42 -7.60
CA LEU A 772 24.27 19.79 -6.36
C LEU A 772 25.00 18.98 -5.28
N SER A 773 25.52 19.66 -4.25
CA SER A 773 26.33 19.03 -3.20
C SER A 773 26.11 19.73 -1.87
N TRP A 774 26.84 19.30 -0.83
CA TRP A 774 26.85 20.02 0.44
C TRP A 774 27.43 21.44 0.34
N ALA A 775 28.19 21.76 -0.72
CA ALA A 775 28.86 23.06 -0.91
C ALA A 775 28.32 23.92 -2.08
N ASP A 776 27.51 23.38 -2.99
CA ASP A 776 26.90 24.13 -4.10
C ASP A 776 25.40 23.85 -4.16
N LYS A 777 24.60 24.91 -3.97
CA LYS A 777 23.12 24.89 -4.04
C LYS A 777 22.55 25.52 -5.30
N THR A 778 23.40 26.05 -6.19
CA THR A 778 22.99 26.85 -7.36
C THR A 778 21.93 26.15 -8.18
N ALA A 779 22.10 24.86 -8.51
CA ALA A 779 21.14 24.08 -9.29
C ALA A 779 19.79 23.90 -8.56
N ALA A 780 19.80 23.70 -7.24
CA ALA A 780 18.58 23.59 -6.43
C ALA A 780 17.84 24.94 -6.30
N VAL A 781 18.58 26.04 -6.20
CA VAL A 781 18.02 27.39 -6.21
C VAL A 781 17.31 27.70 -7.53
N MET A 782 17.83 27.25 -8.67
CA MET A 782 17.14 27.40 -9.97
C MET A 782 15.75 26.76 -9.95
N VAL A 783 15.63 25.56 -9.35
CA VAL A 783 14.36 24.85 -9.21
C VAL A 783 13.38 25.67 -8.37
N LEU A 784 13.78 26.09 -7.17
CA LEU A 784 12.92 26.84 -6.27
C LEU A 784 12.53 28.20 -6.87
N LEU A 785 13.46 28.95 -7.46
CA LEU A 785 13.14 30.23 -8.08
C LEU A 785 12.24 30.07 -9.32
N PHE A 786 12.40 29.02 -10.11
CA PHE A 786 11.47 28.73 -11.20
C PHE A 786 10.05 28.41 -10.69
N GLN A 787 9.96 27.66 -9.59
CA GLN A 787 8.69 27.33 -8.95
C GLN A 787 8.00 28.56 -8.35
N LEU A 788 8.75 29.36 -7.59
CA LEU A 788 8.23 30.38 -6.66
C LEU A 788 8.14 31.80 -7.25
N SER A 789 8.92 32.13 -8.28
CA SER A 789 8.97 33.50 -8.82
C SER A 789 7.72 33.88 -9.63
N PRO A 790 7.38 35.17 -9.75
CA PRO A 790 6.35 35.66 -10.66
C PRO A 790 6.63 35.28 -12.13
N SER A 791 5.57 35.19 -12.94
CA SER A 791 5.65 34.76 -14.34
C SER A 791 6.65 35.53 -15.21
N ALA A 792 6.97 36.79 -14.87
CA ALA A 792 7.93 37.60 -15.60
C ALA A 792 9.39 37.11 -15.44
N ASP A 793 9.75 36.56 -14.28
CA ASP A 793 11.12 36.14 -13.96
C ASP A 793 11.35 34.64 -14.23
N LYS A 794 10.27 33.84 -14.23
CA LYS A 794 10.31 32.39 -14.47
C LYS A 794 11.12 31.96 -15.70
N PRO A 795 11.05 32.64 -16.86
CA PRO A 795 11.82 32.22 -18.05
C PRO A 795 13.32 32.14 -17.81
N THR A 796 13.91 33.05 -17.04
CA THR A 796 15.34 33.06 -16.73
C THR A 796 15.76 31.81 -15.97
N TYR A 797 15.06 31.50 -14.87
CA TYR A 797 15.35 30.33 -14.04
C TYR A 797 15.05 29.02 -14.78
N ARG A 798 13.96 28.99 -15.55
CA ARG A 798 13.62 27.86 -16.42
C ARG A 798 14.75 27.56 -17.41
N ASN A 799 15.28 28.59 -18.07
CA ASN A 799 16.34 28.45 -19.06
C ASN A 799 17.65 27.97 -18.42
N HIS A 800 18.01 28.50 -17.26
CA HIS A 800 19.20 28.03 -16.53
C HIS A 800 19.04 26.57 -16.08
N LEU A 801 17.88 26.20 -15.53
CA LEU A 801 17.59 24.83 -15.08
C LEU A 801 17.59 23.84 -16.24
N GLU A 802 16.95 24.19 -17.37
CA GLU A 802 17.00 23.37 -18.58
C GLU A 802 18.43 23.23 -19.08
N ALA A 803 19.19 24.34 -19.19
CA ALA A 803 20.58 24.29 -19.64
C ALA A 803 21.47 23.43 -18.73
N PHE A 804 21.27 23.49 -17.41
CA PHE A 804 21.95 22.63 -16.45
C PHE A 804 21.65 21.15 -16.74
N CYS A 805 20.38 20.74 -16.78
CA CYS A 805 20.03 19.34 -17.01
C CYS A 805 20.47 18.85 -18.38
N GLU A 806 20.36 19.66 -19.44
CA GLU A 806 20.88 19.31 -20.76
C GLU A 806 22.38 19.05 -20.74
N ARG A 807 23.16 19.93 -20.09
CA ARG A 807 24.61 19.76 -19.95
C ARG A 807 24.94 18.49 -19.19
N MET A 808 24.28 18.24 -18.06
CA MET A 808 24.54 17.04 -17.26
C MET A 808 24.18 15.75 -18.00
N ILE A 809 23.09 15.74 -18.75
CA ILE A 809 22.64 14.55 -19.48
C ILE A 809 23.53 14.27 -20.70
N LYS A 810 23.92 15.32 -21.45
CA LYS A 810 24.49 15.19 -22.81
C LYS A 810 25.99 15.44 -22.89
N ASN A 811 26.54 16.24 -21.99
CA ASN A 811 27.91 16.76 -22.12
C ASN A 811 28.84 16.34 -20.98
N THR A 812 28.30 15.88 -19.85
CA THR A 812 29.10 15.39 -18.73
C THR A 812 29.55 13.95 -18.97
N GLN A 813 30.77 13.63 -18.50
CA GLN A 813 31.37 12.30 -18.61
C GLN A 813 30.48 11.23 -17.97
N ARG A 814 30.49 10.03 -18.57
CA ARG A 814 29.87 8.83 -18.01
C ARG A 814 30.89 7.70 -17.90
N THR A 815 30.69 6.83 -16.93
CA THR A 815 31.40 5.54 -16.89
C THR A 815 30.95 4.65 -18.06
N PRO A 816 31.70 3.60 -18.44
CA PRO A 816 31.31 2.64 -19.48
C PRO A 816 29.88 2.08 -19.35
N LYS A 817 29.36 1.91 -18.12
CA LYS A 817 28.01 1.41 -17.84
C LYS A 817 26.96 2.52 -17.63
N GLY A 818 27.33 3.78 -17.83
CA GLY A 818 26.37 4.89 -17.98
C GLY A 818 26.10 5.74 -16.73
N LEU A 819 26.83 5.53 -15.63
CA LEU A 819 26.78 6.41 -14.46
C LEU A 819 27.38 7.78 -14.79
N LEU A 820 26.70 8.85 -14.39
CA LEU A 820 27.22 10.21 -14.47
C LEU A 820 28.46 10.36 -13.57
N PHE A 821 29.58 10.78 -14.15
CA PHE A 821 30.87 10.88 -13.45
C PHE A 821 31.31 12.35 -13.34
N ILE A 822 31.13 12.94 -12.14
CA ILE A 822 31.47 14.35 -11.86
C ILE A 822 32.76 14.46 -11.05
N SER A 823 32.87 13.67 -9.98
CA SER A 823 34.03 13.64 -9.09
C SER A 823 34.30 12.20 -8.66
N LYS A 824 35.58 11.89 -8.44
CA LYS A 824 36.02 10.57 -7.98
C LYS A 824 35.61 10.23 -6.54
N TRP A 825 35.28 11.23 -5.72
CA TRP A 825 34.92 11.03 -4.32
C TRP A 825 33.41 11.28 -4.16
N GLY A 826 32.66 10.21 -3.82
CA GLY A 826 31.22 10.26 -3.70
C GLY A 826 30.51 10.41 -5.05
N VAL A 827 30.95 9.66 -6.07
CA VAL A 827 30.38 9.74 -7.43
C VAL A 827 28.87 9.48 -7.43
N LEU A 828 28.38 8.54 -6.62
CA LEU A 828 26.96 8.19 -6.57
C LEU A 828 26.12 9.31 -5.95
N ARG A 829 26.64 10.03 -4.94
CA ARG A 829 25.99 11.25 -4.40
C ARG A 829 25.74 12.26 -5.51
N TYR A 830 26.77 12.59 -6.29
CA TYR A 830 26.65 13.60 -7.32
C TYR A 830 25.65 13.18 -8.41
N ALA A 831 25.70 11.92 -8.83
CA ALA A 831 24.74 11.39 -9.80
C ALA A 831 23.30 11.42 -9.25
N ALA A 832 23.10 11.06 -7.98
CA ALA A 832 21.78 11.07 -7.34
C ALA A 832 21.24 12.49 -7.17
N ASN A 833 22.08 13.44 -6.74
CA ASN A 833 21.69 14.83 -6.56
C ASN A 833 21.31 15.51 -7.89
N VAL A 834 22.06 15.23 -8.97
CA VAL A 834 21.73 15.72 -10.31
C VAL A 834 20.46 15.06 -10.85
N ALA A 835 20.28 13.76 -10.61
CA ALA A 835 19.05 13.05 -10.92
C ALA A 835 17.85 13.68 -10.21
N PHE A 836 17.99 14.04 -8.93
CA PHE A 836 16.95 14.73 -8.18
C PHE A 836 16.58 16.08 -8.78
N VAL A 837 17.58 16.93 -9.10
CA VAL A 837 17.34 18.25 -9.72
C VAL A 837 16.60 18.11 -11.05
N CYS A 838 17.02 17.17 -11.90
CA CYS A 838 16.36 16.98 -13.20
C CYS A 838 14.97 16.35 -13.04
N LEU A 839 14.76 15.50 -12.05
CA LEU A 839 13.43 15.00 -11.70
C LEU A 839 12.50 16.14 -11.25
N ARG A 840 13.00 17.08 -10.43
CA ARG A 840 12.24 18.29 -10.07
C ARG A 840 11.96 19.20 -11.27
N ALA A 841 12.93 19.36 -12.18
CA ALA A 841 12.71 20.07 -13.43
C ALA A 841 11.61 19.42 -14.29
N ALA A 842 11.57 18.08 -14.32
CA ALA A 842 10.54 17.30 -15.00
C ALA A 842 9.14 17.59 -14.44
N ASP A 843 9.02 17.69 -13.11
CA ASP A 843 7.77 17.97 -12.40
C ASP A 843 7.27 19.39 -12.62
N LEU A 844 8.20 20.31 -12.87
CA LEU A 844 7.89 21.67 -13.29
C LEU A 844 7.65 21.80 -14.82
N GLY A 845 7.56 20.66 -15.53
CA GLY A 845 7.18 20.60 -16.95
C GLY A 845 8.33 20.82 -17.94
N ILE A 846 9.59 20.73 -17.50
CA ILE A 846 10.75 20.82 -18.39
C ILE A 846 11.12 19.40 -18.83
N LYS A 847 10.93 19.10 -20.13
CA LYS A 847 11.39 17.84 -20.76
C LYS A 847 11.07 16.59 -19.94
N THR A 848 9.83 16.52 -19.45
CA THR A 848 9.41 15.62 -18.38
C THR A 848 9.84 14.17 -18.58
N GLN A 849 9.65 13.61 -19.79
CA GLN A 849 10.02 12.22 -20.06
C GLN A 849 11.54 11.99 -20.10
N GLU A 850 12.31 12.90 -20.70
CA GLU A 850 13.77 12.81 -20.84
C GLU A 850 14.43 12.84 -19.45
N TYR A 851 13.98 13.76 -18.60
CA TYR A 851 14.59 13.97 -17.28
C TYR A 851 14.16 12.91 -16.25
N ARG A 852 12.93 12.40 -16.31
CA ARG A 852 12.50 11.24 -15.51
C ARG A 852 13.29 9.99 -15.86
N LEU A 853 13.44 9.70 -17.15
CA LEU A 853 14.23 8.56 -17.62
C LEU A 853 15.69 8.66 -17.19
N PHE A 854 16.29 9.86 -17.27
CA PHE A 854 17.63 10.07 -16.76
C PHE A 854 17.73 9.78 -15.26
N ALA A 855 16.81 10.30 -14.45
CA ALA A 855 16.79 10.05 -13.01
C ALA A 855 16.66 8.55 -12.69
N GLU A 856 15.75 7.87 -13.38
CA GLU A 856 15.56 6.41 -13.27
C GLU A 856 16.86 5.65 -13.60
N GLN A 857 17.52 5.99 -14.71
CA GLN A 857 18.78 5.35 -15.11
C GLN A 857 19.88 5.50 -14.06
N GLN A 858 20.00 6.68 -13.43
CA GLN A 858 21.03 6.90 -12.39
C GLN A 858 20.72 6.11 -11.12
N ILE A 859 19.46 6.09 -10.68
CA ILE A 859 19.05 5.31 -9.49
C ILE A 859 19.14 3.81 -9.76
N HIS A 860 18.69 3.33 -10.92
CA HIS A 860 18.80 1.91 -11.28
C HIS A 860 20.25 1.46 -11.39
N TYR A 861 21.17 2.32 -11.85
CA TYR A 861 22.60 2.02 -11.79
C TYR A 861 23.04 1.72 -10.34
N MET A 862 22.65 2.56 -9.39
CA MET A 862 22.98 2.41 -7.96
C MET A 862 22.38 1.12 -7.37
N LEU A 863 21.20 0.72 -7.84
CA LEU A 863 20.47 -0.43 -7.33
C LEU A 863 20.85 -1.77 -7.99
N GLY A 864 21.45 -1.75 -9.19
CA GLY A 864 21.97 -2.97 -9.80
C GLY A 864 22.22 -2.98 -11.31
N ASP A 865 21.79 -1.99 -12.09
CA ASP A 865 21.91 -1.99 -13.56
C ASP A 865 23.37 -1.98 -14.01
N GLY A 866 24.28 -1.48 -13.17
CA GLY A 866 25.73 -1.57 -13.34
C GLY A 866 26.32 -2.98 -13.14
N GLY A 867 25.50 -4.00 -12.87
CA GLY A 867 25.90 -5.39 -12.58
C GLY A 867 26.15 -5.67 -11.10
N ARG A 868 26.05 -4.66 -10.23
CA ARG A 868 26.00 -4.80 -8.78
C ARG A 868 25.20 -3.68 -8.15
N SER A 869 24.69 -3.91 -6.95
CA SER A 869 24.18 -2.87 -6.07
C SER A 869 25.32 -2.13 -5.38
N TYR A 870 25.11 -0.84 -5.15
CA TYR A 870 25.94 0.05 -4.33
C TYR A 870 25.24 0.47 -3.04
N VAL A 871 24.07 -0.13 -2.75
CA VAL A 871 23.31 0.07 -1.51
C VAL A 871 23.53 -1.13 -0.62
N VAL A 872 24.07 -0.91 0.58
CA VAL A 872 24.38 -1.97 1.55
C VAL A 872 23.11 -2.72 1.93
N GLY A 873 23.16 -4.05 1.85
CA GLY A 873 22.03 -4.93 2.19
C GLY A 873 20.91 -5.01 1.15
N PHE A 874 21.08 -4.42 -0.04
CA PHE A 874 20.04 -4.39 -1.08
C PHE A 874 20.56 -4.92 -2.43
N GLY A 875 19.74 -5.68 -3.14
CA GLY A 875 20.01 -6.09 -4.53
C GLY A 875 21.12 -7.14 -4.69
N HIS A 876 21.67 -7.23 -5.90
CA HIS A 876 22.69 -8.23 -6.26
C HIS A 876 24.10 -7.75 -5.93
N ASN A 877 24.89 -8.55 -5.20
CA ASN A 877 26.26 -8.24 -4.80
C ASN A 877 26.41 -6.85 -4.14
N PRO A 878 25.64 -6.55 -3.07
CA PRO A 878 25.77 -5.28 -2.36
C PRO A 878 27.16 -5.14 -1.70
N PRO A 879 27.56 -3.93 -1.28
CA PRO A 879 28.75 -3.76 -0.45
C PRO A 879 28.58 -4.44 0.92
N GLU A 880 29.59 -5.19 1.32
CA GLU A 880 29.67 -5.92 2.60
C GLU A 880 30.70 -5.29 3.55
N ARG A 881 31.64 -4.48 3.03
CA ARG A 881 32.71 -3.86 3.83
C ARG A 881 32.73 -2.33 3.68
N PRO A 882 31.58 -1.62 3.87
CA PRO A 882 31.58 -0.16 3.82
C PRO A 882 32.51 0.42 4.89
N HIS A 883 33.13 1.56 4.58
CA HIS A 883 33.99 2.34 5.47
C HIS A 883 33.14 3.01 6.56
N HIS A 884 32.74 2.22 7.56
CA HIS A 884 31.91 2.67 8.67
C HIS A 884 32.30 1.94 9.96
N ARG A 885 32.75 2.71 10.96
CA ARG A 885 33.38 2.20 12.18
C ARG A 885 32.43 1.31 12.97
N SER A 886 31.26 1.83 13.33
CA SER A 886 30.30 1.15 14.20
C SER A 886 29.83 -0.18 13.60
N SER A 887 29.62 -0.23 12.27
CA SER A 887 29.16 -1.47 11.62
C SER A 887 30.26 -2.51 11.46
N SER A 888 31.53 -2.08 11.44
CA SER A 888 32.67 -2.99 11.44
C SER A 888 32.90 -3.68 12.79
N CYS A 889 32.26 -3.20 13.86
CA CYS A 889 32.42 -3.71 15.21
C CYS A 889 31.44 -4.85 15.53
N LYS A 890 31.94 -5.94 16.11
CA LYS A 890 31.10 -7.02 16.69
C LYS A 890 30.24 -6.49 17.85
N ASP A 891 29.31 -7.27 18.38
CA ASP A 891 28.57 -6.85 19.57
C ASP A 891 29.46 -6.83 20.84
N PRO A 892 29.19 -5.94 21.81
CA PRO A 892 29.75 -6.03 23.15
C PRO A 892 29.48 -7.42 23.77
N PRO A 893 30.41 -7.98 24.58
CA PRO A 893 31.62 -7.35 25.11
C PRO A 893 32.87 -7.51 24.21
N ALA A 894 32.74 -7.88 22.93
CA ALA A 894 33.92 -7.96 22.06
C ALA A 894 34.62 -6.60 21.96
N SER A 895 35.94 -6.58 21.85
CA SER A 895 36.66 -5.34 21.53
C SER A 895 36.38 -4.92 20.09
N CYS A 896 36.39 -3.61 19.82
CA CYS A 896 36.47 -3.07 18.47
C CYS A 896 37.71 -2.20 18.34
N SER A 897 38.52 -2.41 17.29
CA SER A 897 39.78 -1.69 17.10
C SER A 897 40.18 -1.59 15.63
N TRP A 898 41.38 -1.06 15.38
CA TRP A 898 42.00 -1.10 14.05
C TRP A 898 42.16 -2.53 13.48
N ASP A 899 42.09 -3.58 14.30
CA ASP A 899 42.06 -4.96 13.77
C ASP A 899 40.77 -5.22 12.99
N ASP A 900 39.63 -4.70 13.45
CA ASP A 900 38.35 -4.80 12.75
C ASP A 900 38.36 -3.93 11.48
N TYR A 901 39.05 -2.79 11.49
CA TYR A 901 39.29 -1.99 10.28
C TYR A 901 40.01 -2.79 9.18
N HIS A 902 41.10 -3.48 9.55
CA HIS A 902 41.92 -4.25 8.61
C HIS A 902 41.35 -5.63 8.30
N SER A 903 40.27 -6.05 8.96
CA SER A 903 39.64 -7.34 8.71
C SER A 903 39.16 -7.44 7.26
N SER A 904 39.46 -8.57 6.62
CA SER A 904 38.92 -8.92 5.30
C SER A 904 37.49 -9.44 5.36
N ASP A 905 36.95 -9.69 6.55
CA ASP A 905 35.58 -10.18 6.72
C ASP A 905 34.57 -9.06 6.45
N PRO A 906 33.33 -9.40 6.05
CA PRO A 906 32.20 -8.48 6.04
C PRO A 906 32.06 -7.71 7.36
N ASN A 907 31.49 -6.52 7.31
CA ASN A 907 31.08 -5.81 8.52
C ASN A 907 30.10 -6.70 9.30
N PRO A 908 30.35 -7.00 10.58
CA PRO A 908 29.48 -7.87 11.39
C PRO A 908 28.07 -7.29 11.56
N GLN A 909 27.91 -5.96 11.54
CA GLN A 909 26.60 -5.32 11.47
C GLN A 909 26.32 -4.86 10.05
N ILE A 910 25.19 -5.29 9.49
CA ILE A 910 24.77 -4.83 8.17
C ILE A 910 24.25 -3.40 8.30
N LEU A 911 24.90 -2.46 7.60
CA LEU A 911 24.51 -1.06 7.57
C LEU A 911 23.44 -0.82 6.48
N TYR A 912 22.27 -1.41 6.69
CA TYR A 912 21.18 -1.41 5.70
C TYR A 912 20.92 -0.02 5.10
N GLY A 913 20.78 0.02 3.78
CA GLY A 913 20.38 1.21 3.02
C GLY A 913 21.46 2.27 2.81
N ALA A 914 22.66 2.10 3.38
CA ALA A 914 23.76 3.03 3.16
C ALA A 914 24.23 3.00 1.69
N LEU A 915 24.30 4.17 1.06
CA LEU A 915 24.86 4.35 -0.28
C LEU A 915 26.36 4.61 -0.17
N VAL A 916 27.18 3.74 -0.77
CA VAL A 916 28.64 3.92 -0.78
C VAL A 916 29.09 5.01 -1.76
N GLY A 917 30.35 5.44 -1.68
CA GLY A 917 30.94 6.45 -2.57
C GLY A 917 30.84 6.11 -4.06
N GLY A 918 31.00 4.83 -4.40
CA GLY A 918 30.79 4.30 -5.75
C GLY A 918 32.06 3.90 -6.50
N PRO A 919 31.94 3.56 -7.79
CA PRO A 919 33.06 3.06 -8.60
C PRO A 919 33.97 4.17 -9.15
N ASP A 920 35.12 3.77 -9.70
CA ASP A 920 35.98 4.65 -10.51
C ASP A 920 35.35 4.98 -11.89
N GLU A 921 36.04 5.79 -12.69
CA GLU A 921 35.57 6.22 -14.00
C GLU A 921 35.38 5.08 -15.03
N ASN A 922 35.85 3.88 -14.72
CA ASN A 922 35.77 2.68 -15.57
C ASN A 922 34.81 1.61 -14.99
N ASP A 923 33.95 1.97 -14.02
CA ASP A 923 33.06 1.06 -13.30
C ASP A 923 33.77 0.02 -12.42
N ASN A 924 35.05 0.21 -12.08
CA ASN A 924 35.72 -0.68 -11.13
C ASN A 924 35.34 -0.28 -9.71
N TYR A 925 35.01 -1.28 -8.89
CA TYR A 925 34.69 -1.09 -7.48
C TYR A 925 35.32 -2.20 -6.65
N ASN A 926 36.10 -1.81 -5.65
CA ASN A 926 36.68 -2.72 -4.68
C ASN A 926 35.96 -2.54 -3.35
N ASP A 927 35.26 -3.57 -2.89
CA ASP A 927 34.53 -3.53 -1.63
C ASP A 927 35.50 -3.67 -0.45
N VAL A 928 36.24 -2.62 -0.09
CA VAL A 928 37.33 -2.67 0.88
C VAL A 928 37.23 -1.48 1.80
N ARG A 929 37.12 -1.76 3.11
CA ARG A 929 36.97 -0.74 4.16
C ARG A 929 38.05 0.33 4.14
N SER A 930 39.28 -0.01 3.77
CA SER A 930 40.37 0.99 3.67
C SER A 930 40.31 1.87 2.44
N ASP A 931 39.52 1.51 1.43
CA ASP A 931 39.22 2.36 0.27
C ASP A 931 38.00 3.24 0.57
N TYR A 932 38.23 4.23 1.43
CA TYR A 932 37.20 5.19 1.84
C TYR A 932 36.67 6.02 0.66
N VAL A 933 37.42 6.18 -0.44
CA VAL A 933 36.91 6.92 -1.61
C VAL A 933 35.71 6.21 -2.24
N SER A 934 35.80 4.88 -2.38
CA SER A 934 34.73 4.07 -2.98
C SER A 934 33.69 3.58 -1.96
N ASN A 935 34.11 3.34 -0.71
CA ASN A 935 33.30 2.62 0.29
C ASN A 935 32.79 3.48 1.45
N GLU A 936 33.12 4.77 1.50
CA GLU A 936 32.52 5.70 2.47
C GLU A 936 31.01 5.82 2.25
N VAL A 937 30.29 5.97 3.34
CA VAL A 937 28.83 6.13 3.41
C VAL A 937 28.58 7.37 4.24
N THR A 938 27.65 8.23 3.85
CA THR A 938 27.38 9.49 4.56
C THR A 938 25.90 9.89 4.46
N CYS A 939 25.43 10.71 5.41
CA CYS A 939 24.07 11.26 5.39
C CYS A 939 23.77 12.04 4.10
N ASP A 940 24.74 12.77 3.56
CA ASP A 940 24.58 13.56 2.32
C ASP A 940 24.65 12.70 1.05
N TYR A 941 25.26 11.51 1.08
CA TYR A 941 25.20 10.55 -0.04
C TYR A 941 23.78 9.99 -0.17
N ASN A 942 23.15 9.65 0.96
CA ASN A 942 21.80 9.10 1.00
C ASN A 942 20.70 10.14 0.72
N ALA A 943 20.88 11.42 1.04
CA ALA A 943 19.77 12.39 1.05
C ALA A 943 19.15 12.61 -0.34
N GLY A 944 19.97 12.93 -1.35
CA GLY A 944 19.48 13.08 -2.73
C GLY A 944 19.09 11.76 -3.37
N PHE A 945 19.75 10.66 -3.00
CA PHE A 945 19.38 9.31 -3.44
C PHE A 945 17.98 8.93 -2.96
N GLN A 946 17.72 8.98 -1.65
CA GLN A 946 16.42 8.70 -1.05
C GLN A 946 15.33 9.63 -1.59
N SER A 947 15.62 10.92 -1.76
CA SER A 947 14.67 11.88 -2.31
C SER A 947 14.34 11.60 -3.79
N THR A 948 15.32 11.11 -4.56
CA THR A 948 15.09 10.69 -5.96
C THR A 948 14.33 9.37 -6.01
N VAL A 949 14.64 8.39 -5.16
CA VAL A 949 13.88 7.14 -5.04
C VAL A 949 12.42 7.44 -4.69
N ALA A 950 12.16 8.31 -3.72
CA ALA A 950 10.82 8.75 -3.37
C ALA A 950 10.12 9.42 -4.57
N GLY A 951 10.82 10.27 -5.32
CA GLY A 951 10.30 10.87 -6.53
C GLY A 951 9.99 9.85 -7.63
N LEU A 952 10.88 8.89 -7.88
CA LEU A 952 10.64 7.84 -8.85
C LEU A 952 9.50 6.92 -8.44
N LYS A 953 9.35 6.60 -7.15
CA LYS A 953 8.17 5.89 -6.62
C LYS A 953 6.90 6.71 -6.81
N TYR A 954 6.93 7.99 -6.45
CA TYR A 954 5.80 8.91 -6.62
C TYR A 954 5.34 8.98 -8.09
N HIS A 955 6.27 8.92 -9.04
CA HIS A 955 5.97 8.92 -10.47
C HIS A 955 5.74 7.53 -11.07
N ALA A 956 6.16 6.46 -10.39
CA ALA A 956 5.86 5.08 -10.76
C ALA A 956 4.38 4.74 -10.51
N ASN A 957 3.70 5.51 -9.66
CA ASN A 957 2.24 5.53 -9.52
C ASN A 957 1.60 6.10 -10.81
N CYS A 958 1.48 5.25 -11.84
CA CYS A 958 0.96 5.63 -13.14
C CYS A 958 -0.55 5.89 -13.07
N GLY A 959 -0.95 7.14 -13.36
CA GLY A 959 -2.34 7.61 -13.37
C GLY A 959 -3.06 7.50 -14.70
#